data_AF-Q6Q9H5-F1
#
_entry.id   AF-Q6Q9H5-F1
#
_cell.length_a   1.000
_cell.length_b   1.000
_cell.length_c   1.000
_cell.angle_alpha   90.00
_cell.angle_beta   90.00
_cell.angle_gamma   90.00
#
_symmetry.space_group_name_H-M   'P 1'
#
loop_
_entity.id
_entity.type
_entity.pdbx_description
1 polymer ?
#
loop_
_entity_poly.entity_id
_entity_poly.type
_entity_poly.pdbx_seq_one_letter_code
_entity_poly.pdbx_strand_id
1 'polypeptide(L)'
;MKIQKFGTQIRQNQKLNNTNQNLSYERLLANLITVERADSALFTRIDNENYIDLYGALKLSDFKKLINSPISSVSLASNEFDDFSEKIESINTKDELVEFLKSSDYKVNPLLLRSLNTDFEGGKKEILSKISYKKQTSLAKWKRLIKKAYDILRDRNIWPVHIGFAYISLTIEDRSFFGPLFVKECEVTIVNSVPRLNADGHIKLNAKLLTFLKKLDIDFNFDFDFSEFSITELMENVKKFYNDKFEIPSIEGKIPKEFATSEDSINFHPGAVLGFFNIGGSHQRSIMEKMIKTGEIHNLIEVDINKTGYRTAIEKSIFSPKFTGFFKIQPTNFTQDYAHISAILQNTIIWGPPGTGKSQTIANIISNIIALNRTALVSSQKKIALVVLRKRLKMMSFFCLFVINEKLENYKDFYKPIEEYIEIIEISIWRSKIDEIKVFSDDDRRYLELLANIFPKTDILRNTLDAYKIIDTANNFFALNVAEAIFKLNKSIKINPKRSPRTETKLKLHIVETQLKRRLKIYEKALHSVSKDLREDVNLILENLANYDDNLENIYNKISKLEISNFENLEKFLNFSRKPKVEVLDDKALFISHAKKVFEILAKLNNDSEFQQLYTRFRLSVKQKKKMSPYKFLLKHSEIIKVLFPVIITTPDIELIMFEKKYFDYVIIDEASQMFLEEALPLLFYGKIKVLVGDHQQMQPIRWFASKINEESEDDAFANIESILEYAHSKGVFNIMLDKNYRSHHASLMTFNSRHFYESELKIANNYKFEGTDVIEVQNVNGQWDGQQNLVEAKAVVEIAQKNINKFPTMIILAFNKNQQNAIERIIFESYPEIEKLIYTDKIIVNSLENIQGDEADLVIISVAYDQSAKFVSTYIARKGGKNALNVATSRARQKMIICKSINADEIQNTSNSEDLEIFKEWINFLDLDIQSQIHYSRKKKTELSLAELQNVRKSRFFTDFQQEFIEEFSKNFPDFETKTNFAIGSEEIDVAIFDQSQLLFAVYLDSLEYKDPKEYIKYFDAIKFIEEKKYPVFILNFVEWKLNKQKIWPKLKKKSLLWKKMILSKNQLYALDDLVIGCDEVGVGEYFTNLTVCCAVFREKEIKNELLIQIVDSKLLTEKKISDLFQVINIDQKIKHKFTSLEMNEYNKLIENGLNSHQIKSLLYFRVLNDLILNLENEKI
;
A
#
# COMPACT_ATOMS: atom_id res chain seq x y z
N MET A 1 -23.86 -51.52 -39.76
CA MET A 1 -23.92 -50.81 -41.07
C MET A 1 -25.06 -49.79 -41.01
N LYS A 2 -24.76 -48.51 -41.35
CA LYS A 2 -25.60 -47.28 -41.26
C LYS A 2 -25.53 -46.47 -39.95
N ILE A 3 -24.31 -46.05 -39.56
CA ILE A 3 -24.06 -44.73 -38.92
C ILE A 3 -22.86 -44.09 -39.63
N GLN A 4 -22.97 -43.95 -40.95
CA GLN A 4 -22.13 -43.07 -41.78
C GLN A 4 -23.12 -42.19 -42.53
N LYS A 5 -23.69 -41.17 -41.86
CA LYS A 5 -24.48 -40.12 -42.52
C LYS A 5 -24.89 -38.96 -41.59
N PHE A 6 -23.98 -38.44 -40.76
CA PHE A 6 -24.22 -37.14 -40.09
C PHE A 6 -22.96 -36.28 -39.88
N GLY A 7 -21.89 -36.54 -40.65
CA GLY A 7 -20.59 -35.85 -40.49
C GLY A 7 -20.18 -34.87 -41.60
N THR A 8 -20.92 -34.77 -42.71
CA THR A 8 -20.34 -34.19 -43.95
C THR A 8 -21.13 -33.08 -44.65
N GLN A 9 -22.22 -32.53 -44.07
CA GLN A 9 -22.96 -31.42 -44.71
C GLN A 9 -22.98 -30.08 -43.94
N ILE A 10 -22.43 -30.00 -42.72
CA ILE A 10 -22.34 -28.73 -41.97
C ILE A 10 -20.92 -28.10 -42.09
N ARG A 11 -19.94 -28.80 -42.65
CA ARG A 11 -18.53 -28.35 -42.67
C ARG A 11 -18.07 -27.60 -43.92
N GLN A 12 -18.88 -27.43 -44.98
CA GLN A 12 -18.35 -26.93 -46.26
C GLN A 12 -18.87 -25.59 -46.80
N ASN A 13 -19.90 -24.92 -46.23
CA ASN A 13 -20.40 -23.66 -46.82
C ASN A 13 -20.54 -22.44 -45.86
N GLN A 14 -19.95 -22.48 -44.66
CA GLN A 14 -19.86 -21.30 -43.77
C GLN A 14 -18.46 -21.05 -43.18
N LYS A 15 -17.47 -21.88 -43.54
CA LYS A 15 -16.11 -21.79 -43.03
C LYS A 15 -15.22 -21.15 -44.09
N LEU A 16 -14.83 -19.89 -43.88
CA LEU A 16 -13.48 -19.44 -44.19
C LEU A 16 -13.16 -18.05 -43.60
N ASN A 17 -14.16 -17.21 -43.23
CA ASN A 17 -13.88 -15.90 -42.60
C ASN A 17 -14.38 -15.72 -41.14
N ASN A 18 -15.17 -16.65 -40.58
CA ASN A 18 -15.73 -16.54 -39.21
C ASN A 18 -15.14 -17.54 -38.19
N THR A 19 -14.16 -18.36 -38.57
CA THR A 19 -13.66 -19.46 -37.72
C THR A 19 -12.64 -19.02 -36.67
N ASN A 20 -11.80 -18.01 -36.95
CA ASN A 20 -10.73 -17.61 -36.02
C ASN A 20 -11.24 -16.77 -34.84
N GLN A 21 -12.25 -15.90 -35.03
CA GLN A 21 -12.83 -15.10 -33.94
C GLN A 21 -13.58 -15.96 -32.91
N ASN A 22 -14.25 -17.02 -33.35
CA ASN A 22 -14.98 -17.92 -32.43
C ASN A 22 -14.03 -18.75 -31.53
N LEU A 23 -12.85 -19.13 -32.02
CA LEU A 23 -11.86 -19.90 -31.25
C LEU A 23 -11.28 -19.09 -30.07
N SER A 24 -11.06 -17.78 -30.27
CA SER A 24 -10.59 -16.85 -29.24
C SER A 24 -11.56 -16.74 -28.05
N TYR A 25 -12.86 -16.58 -28.35
CA TYR A 25 -13.90 -16.49 -27.32
C TYR A 25 -14.14 -17.80 -26.61
N GLU A 26 -14.10 -18.92 -27.33
CA GLU A 26 -14.16 -20.25 -26.73
C GLU A 26 -13.00 -20.46 -25.74
N ARG A 27 -11.80 -19.95 -26.06
CA ARG A 27 -10.67 -19.94 -25.11
C ARG A 27 -10.99 -19.11 -23.88
N LEU A 28 -11.41 -17.84 -24.00
CA LEU A 28 -11.73 -16.99 -22.85
C LEU A 28 -12.79 -17.63 -21.94
N LEU A 29 -13.86 -18.16 -22.54
CA LEU A 29 -14.91 -18.89 -21.82
C LEU A 29 -14.40 -20.16 -21.15
N ALA A 30 -13.51 -20.92 -21.81
CA ALA A 30 -12.90 -22.12 -21.24
C ALA A 30 -12.02 -21.80 -20.03
N ASN A 31 -11.29 -20.67 -20.05
CA ASN A 31 -10.43 -20.28 -18.94
C ASN A 31 -11.22 -19.91 -17.69
N LEU A 32 -12.41 -19.30 -17.82
CA LEU A 32 -13.30 -19.03 -16.69
C LEU A 32 -13.73 -20.30 -15.95
N ILE A 33 -13.72 -21.45 -16.61
CA ILE A 33 -14.03 -22.75 -16.00
C ILE A 33 -12.76 -23.45 -15.49
N THR A 34 -11.55 -22.93 -15.75
CA THR A 34 -10.25 -23.53 -15.38
C THR A 34 -10.27 -25.07 -15.36
N VAL A 35 -10.45 -25.72 -16.51
CA VAL A 35 -10.32 -27.19 -16.59
C VAL A 35 -8.84 -27.53 -16.78
N GLU A 36 -8.09 -27.58 -15.67
CA GLU A 36 -6.74 -28.14 -15.69
C GLU A 36 -6.79 -29.65 -15.95
N ARG A 37 -5.75 -30.23 -16.57
CA ARG A 37 -5.66 -31.69 -16.78
C ARG A 37 -5.70 -32.50 -15.48
N ALA A 38 -5.55 -31.84 -14.33
CA ALA A 38 -5.63 -32.40 -12.98
C ALA A 38 -6.62 -31.63 -12.08
N ASP A 39 -7.60 -30.90 -12.66
CA ASP A 39 -8.61 -30.20 -11.86
C ASP A 39 -9.37 -31.22 -11.00
N SER A 40 -9.25 -31.09 -9.68
CA SER A 40 -9.87 -31.99 -8.72
C SER A 40 -11.39 -31.96 -8.74
N ALA A 41 -12.02 -30.90 -9.27
CA ALA A 41 -13.45 -30.87 -9.52
C ALA A 41 -13.89 -31.86 -10.62
N LEU A 42 -12.97 -32.34 -11.46
CA LEU A 42 -13.25 -33.24 -12.58
C LEU A 42 -12.45 -34.56 -12.53
N PHE A 43 -11.29 -34.54 -11.86
CA PHE A 43 -10.31 -35.63 -11.76
C PHE A 43 -9.80 -35.79 -10.32
N THR A 44 -10.71 -35.99 -9.36
CA THR A 44 -10.35 -36.21 -7.97
C THR A 44 -9.45 -37.47 -7.84
N ARG A 45 -8.29 -37.33 -7.21
CA ARG A 45 -7.41 -38.46 -6.87
C ARG A 45 -7.23 -38.53 -5.37
N ILE A 46 -7.60 -39.65 -4.76
CA ILE A 46 -7.46 -39.85 -3.32
C ILE A 46 -5.99 -40.16 -3.00
N ASP A 47 -5.31 -39.20 -2.37
CA ASP A 47 -3.89 -39.28 -2.00
C ASP A 47 -3.68 -39.42 -0.48
N ASN A 48 -4.75 -39.32 0.31
CA ASN A 48 -4.71 -39.26 1.77
C ASN A 48 -3.81 -38.15 2.34
N GLU A 49 -3.43 -37.14 1.54
CA GLU A 49 -2.75 -35.93 1.99
C GLU A 49 -3.64 -34.71 1.79
N ASN A 50 -4.04 -34.45 0.54
CA ASN A 50 -4.89 -33.33 0.14
C ASN A 50 -6.34 -33.74 -0.11
N TYR A 51 -6.58 -35.01 -0.46
CA TYR A 51 -7.90 -35.57 -0.74
C TYR A 51 -8.06 -36.84 0.10
N ILE A 52 -8.94 -36.75 1.10
CA ILE A 52 -9.09 -37.73 2.17
C ILE A 52 -10.50 -38.31 2.12
N ASP A 53 -10.60 -39.64 1.99
CA ASP A 53 -11.86 -40.35 2.15
C ASP A 53 -12.32 -40.25 3.61
N LEU A 54 -13.43 -39.54 3.84
CA LEU A 54 -13.96 -39.30 5.18
C LEU A 54 -14.59 -40.54 5.80
N TYR A 55 -15.06 -41.49 4.99
CA TYR A 55 -15.59 -42.76 5.51
C TYR A 55 -14.46 -43.63 6.07
N GLY A 56 -13.26 -43.55 5.48
CA GLY A 56 -12.06 -44.22 5.99
C GLY A 56 -11.33 -43.47 7.11
N ALA A 57 -11.51 -42.15 7.21
CA ALA A 57 -10.78 -41.31 8.16
C ALA A 57 -11.55 -41.01 9.47
N LEU A 58 -12.88 -41.16 9.48
CA LEU A 58 -13.73 -40.84 10.65
C LEU A 58 -14.29 -42.11 11.30
N LYS A 59 -14.67 -42.00 12.58
CA LYS A 59 -15.54 -42.99 13.24
C LYS A 59 -16.90 -43.00 12.54
N LEU A 60 -17.55 -44.17 12.46
CA LEU A 60 -18.86 -44.31 11.80
C LEU A 60 -19.93 -43.37 12.38
N SER A 61 -19.92 -43.14 13.70
CA SER A 61 -20.82 -42.19 14.38
C SER A 61 -20.58 -40.74 13.95
N ASP A 62 -19.32 -40.35 13.78
CA ASP A 62 -18.93 -39.02 13.34
C ASP A 62 -19.26 -38.81 11.86
N PHE A 63 -19.02 -39.82 11.01
CA PHE A 63 -19.43 -39.78 9.61
C PHE A 63 -20.95 -39.61 9.47
N LYS A 64 -21.75 -40.35 10.24
CA LYS A 64 -23.21 -40.20 10.26
C LYS A 64 -23.67 -38.81 10.71
N LYS A 65 -23.02 -38.25 11.73
CA LYS A 65 -23.28 -36.88 12.19
C LYS A 65 -22.98 -35.85 11.09
N LEU A 66 -21.90 -36.06 10.33
CA LEU A 66 -21.47 -35.19 9.25
C LEU A 66 -22.50 -35.11 8.11
N ILE A 67 -23.04 -36.26 7.68
CA ILE A 67 -23.95 -36.33 6.51
C ILE A 67 -25.40 -35.96 6.82
N ASN A 68 -25.88 -36.26 8.04
CA ASN A 68 -27.29 -36.09 8.42
C ASN A 68 -27.62 -34.70 8.98
N SER A 69 -26.62 -33.88 9.30
CA SER A 69 -26.83 -32.53 9.85
C SER A 69 -26.39 -31.46 8.85
N PRO A 70 -27.20 -30.42 8.58
CA PRO A 70 -26.79 -29.28 7.77
C PRO A 70 -25.57 -28.56 8.35
N ILE A 71 -25.44 -28.54 9.68
CA ILE A 71 -24.29 -28.01 10.40
C ILE A 71 -23.71 -29.11 11.28
N SER A 72 -22.42 -29.42 11.15
CA SER A 72 -21.76 -30.45 11.95
C SER A 72 -20.30 -30.13 12.28
N SER A 73 -19.80 -30.71 13.38
CA SER A 73 -18.39 -30.65 13.80
C SER A 73 -17.99 -32.02 14.36
N VAL A 74 -16.89 -32.57 13.83
CA VAL A 74 -16.40 -33.93 14.10
C VAL A 74 -14.87 -33.96 14.29
N SER A 75 -14.37 -34.93 15.07
CA SER A 75 -12.92 -35.11 15.28
C SER A 75 -12.27 -35.81 14.09
N LEU A 76 -11.14 -35.28 13.64
CA LEU A 76 -10.26 -35.92 12.65
C LEU A 76 -9.07 -36.64 13.30
N ALA A 77 -8.90 -36.52 14.62
CA ALA A 77 -7.95 -37.34 15.34
C ALA A 77 -8.46 -38.77 15.40
N SER A 78 -7.60 -39.72 15.04
CA SER A 78 -7.75 -41.08 15.53
C SER A 78 -7.53 -41.03 17.04
N ASN A 79 -8.61 -40.96 17.83
CA ASN A 79 -8.56 -41.19 19.29
C ASN A 79 -7.81 -42.48 19.65
N GLU A 80 -7.64 -43.37 18.67
CA GLU A 80 -6.75 -44.52 18.73
C GLU A 80 -5.40 -44.16 19.35
N PHE A 81 -4.67 -43.10 18.98
CA PHE A 81 -3.32 -42.90 19.55
C PHE A 81 -3.31 -42.55 21.04
N ASP A 82 -4.32 -41.83 21.53
CA ASP A 82 -4.40 -41.45 22.95
C ASP A 82 -4.88 -42.63 23.78
N ASP A 83 -5.96 -43.29 23.36
CA ASP A 83 -6.45 -44.51 23.98
C ASP A 83 -5.38 -45.64 23.93
N PHE A 84 -4.58 -45.68 22.86
CA PHE A 84 -3.50 -46.65 22.66
C PHE A 84 -2.26 -46.33 23.48
N SER A 85 -1.90 -45.05 23.63
CA SER A 85 -0.76 -44.63 24.47
C SER A 85 -1.06 -44.84 25.95
N GLU A 86 -2.25 -44.45 26.42
CA GLU A 86 -2.71 -44.70 27.79
C GLU A 86 -2.77 -46.21 28.09
N LYS A 87 -3.25 -47.00 27.14
CA LYS A 87 -3.32 -48.45 27.29
C LYS A 87 -1.93 -49.09 27.29
N ILE A 88 -1.01 -48.65 26.44
CA ILE A 88 0.39 -49.10 26.48
C ILE A 88 1.04 -48.71 27.81
N GLU A 89 0.83 -47.48 28.30
CA GLU A 89 1.34 -47.03 29.60
C GLU A 89 0.82 -47.89 30.76
N SER A 90 -0.43 -48.35 30.70
CA SER A 90 -1.04 -49.21 31.73
C SER A 90 -0.54 -50.66 31.74
N ILE A 91 0.09 -51.13 30.66
CA ILE A 91 0.56 -52.51 30.54
C ILE A 91 1.90 -52.68 31.26
N ASN A 92 1.96 -53.64 32.18
CA ASN A 92 3.14 -53.87 33.04
C ASN A 92 3.95 -55.12 32.65
N THR A 93 3.47 -55.89 31.67
CA THR A 93 4.14 -57.12 31.24
C THR A 93 4.40 -57.11 29.75
N LYS A 94 5.50 -57.76 29.34
CA LYS A 94 5.90 -57.88 27.94
C LYS A 94 4.86 -58.64 27.12
N ASP A 95 4.33 -59.74 27.64
CA ASP A 95 3.45 -60.61 26.87
C ASP A 95 2.12 -59.92 26.56
N GLU A 96 1.54 -59.20 27.54
CA GLU A 96 0.37 -58.34 27.33
C GLU A 96 0.64 -57.23 26.29
N LEU A 97 1.83 -56.61 26.33
CA LEU A 97 2.18 -55.55 25.38
C LEU A 97 2.31 -56.08 23.95
N VAL A 98 2.95 -57.25 23.78
CA VAL A 98 3.12 -57.88 22.47
C VAL A 98 1.80 -58.38 21.90
N GLU A 99 0.92 -58.94 22.74
CA GLU A 99 -0.42 -59.38 22.36
C GLU A 99 -1.33 -58.20 21.98
N PHE A 100 -1.27 -57.12 22.76
CA PHE A 100 -1.96 -55.87 22.44
C PHE A 100 -1.48 -55.29 21.10
N LEU A 101 -0.16 -55.26 20.84
CA LEU A 101 0.39 -54.75 19.59
C LEU A 101 0.06 -55.63 18.37
N LYS A 102 -0.07 -56.95 18.55
CA LYS A 102 -0.47 -57.89 17.48
C LYS A 102 -1.97 -57.78 17.13
N SER A 103 -2.82 -57.54 18.12
CA SER A 103 -4.28 -57.45 17.94
C SER A 103 -4.74 -56.10 17.38
N SER A 104 -3.90 -55.07 17.43
CA SER A 104 -4.21 -53.70 17.03
C SER A 104 -3.72 -53.32 15.62
N ASP A 105 -3.34 -54.31 14.79
CA ASP A 105 -2.86 -54.13 13.42
C ASP A 105 -1.60 -53.21 13.29
N TYR A 106 -0.94 -52.94 14.42
CA TYR A 106 0.24 -52.08 14.49
C TYR A 106 1.52 -52.86 14.14
N LYS A 107 2.08 -52.61 12.95
CA LYS A 107 3.33 -53.25 12.50
C LYS A 107 4.53 -52.83 13.36
N VAL A 108 4.96 -53.71 14.26
CA VAL A 108 6.15 -53.51 15.10
C VAL A 108 7.40 -54.03 14.38
N ASN A 109 8.48 -53.25 14.42
CA ASN A 109 9.78 -53.69 13.90
C ASN A 109 10.30 -54.89 14.75
N PRO A 110 10.72 -56.02 14.14
CA PRO A 110 11.24 -57.18 14.87
C PRO A 110 12.40 -56.88 15.82
N LEU A 111 13.21 -55.85 15.54
CA LEU A 111 14.32 -55.42 16.40
C LEU A 111 13.83 -54.73 17.69
N LEU A 112 12.70 -54.02 17.63
CA LEU A 112 12.06 -53.37 18.78
C LEU A 112 11.36 -54.39 19.70
N LEU A 113 10.88 -55.49 19.14
CA LEU A 113 10.36 -56.61 19.94
C LEU A 113 11.49 -57.34 20.69
N ARG A 114 12.74 -57.26 20.20
CA ARG A 114 13.91 -57.83 20.87
C ARG A 114 14.41 -56.95 22.01
N SER A 115 14.32 -55.62 21.92
CA SER A 115 14.72 -54.72 23.01
C SER A 115 13.81 -54.83 24.24
N LEU A 116 12.53 -55.17 24.05
CA LEU A 116 11.60 -55.53 25.14
C LEU A 116 12.04 -56.76 25.96
N ASN A 117 12.93 -57.63 25.43
CA ASN A 117 13.49 -58.77 26.17
C ASN A 117 14.63 -58.37 27.12
N THR A 118 15.35 -57.29 26.81
CA THR A 118 16.52 -56.85 27.56
C THR A 118 16.19 -55.72 28.54
N ASP A 119 15.26 -54.83 28.17
CA ASP A 119 14.77 -53.73 29.01
C ASP A 119 13.32 -53.43 28.63
N PHE A 120 12.37 -53.89 29.45
CA PHE A 120 10.95 -53.73 29.20
C PHE A 120 10.53 -52.25 29.24
N GLU A 121 10.97 -51.50 30.25
CA GLU A 121 10.60 -50.08 30.41
C GLU A 121 11.28 -49.19 29.36
N GLY A 122 12.54 -49.48 29.01
CA GLY A 122 13.23 -48.80 27.91
C GLY A 122 12.57 -49.06 26.55
N GLY A 123 12.24 -50.33 26.25
CA GLY A 123 11.53 -50.69 25.02
C GLY A 123 10.11 -50.11 24.94
N LYS A 124 9.39 -50.09 26.06
CA LYS A 124 8.06 -49.46 26.20
C LYS A 124 8.13 -47.95 25.95
N LYS A 125 9.11 -47.25 26.53
CA LYS A 125 9.36 -45.83 26.26
C LYS A 125 9.73 -45.56 24.80
N GLU A 126 10.50 -46.43 24.15
CA GLU A 126 10.83 -46.30 22.72
C GLU A 126 9.60 -46.48 21.82
N ILE A 127 8.68 -47.37 22.19
CA ILE A 127 7.40 -47.55 21.49
C ILE A 127 6.52 -46.30 21.67
N LEU A 128 6.38 -45.79 22.90
CA LEU A 128 5.63 -44.57 23.21
C LEU A 128 6.22 -43.33 22.52
N SER A 129 7.55 -43.22 22.43
CA SER A 129 8.20 -42.11 21.70
C SER A 129 7.96 -42.21 20.19
N LYS A 130 7.96 -43.40 19.60
CA LYS A 130 7.59 -43.60 18.19
C LYS A 130 6.11 -43.33 17.92
N ILE A 131 5.22 -43.66 18.86
CA ILE A 131 3.79 -43.32 18.78
C ILE A 131 3.61 -41.81 18.89
N SER A 132 4.31 -41.15 19.82
CA SER A 132 4.33 -39.69 19.96
C SER A 132 4.89 -38.99 18.72
N TYR A 133 5.93 -39.54 18.09
CA TYR A 133 6.46 -39.08 16.82
C TYR A 133 5.45 -39.28 15.67
N LYS A 134 4.76 -40.43 15.61
CA LYS A 134 3.64 -40.66 14.67
C LYS A 134 2.48 -39.69 14.89
N LYS A 135 2.19 -39.33 16.15
CA LYS A 135 1.19 -38.32 16.52
C LYS A 135 1.61 -36.92 16.05
N GLN A 136 2.87 -36.52 16.29
CA GLN A 136 3.42 -35.24 15.79
C GLN A 136 3.44 -35.16 14.26
N THR A 137 3.84 -36.24 13.57
CA THR A 137 3.82 -36.29 12.11
C THR A 137 2.40 -36.29 11.53
N SER A 138 1.42 -36.93 12.19
CA SER A 138 0.00 -36.82 11.86
C SER A 138 -0.53 -35.40 12.04
N LEU A 139 -0.14 -34.69 13.11
CA LEU A 139 -0.46 -33.27 13.31
C LEU A 139 0.17 -32.37 12.24
N ALA A 140 1.41 -32.65 11.83
CA ALA A 140 2.08 -31.89 10.78
C ALA A 140 1.33 -31.95 9.44
N LYS A 141 0.71 -33.10 9.11
CA LYS A 141 -0.16 -33.24 7.93
C LYS A 141 -1.34 -32.26 7.98
N TRP A 142 -2.07 -32.21 9.09
CA TRP A 142 -3.21 -31.30 9.23
C TRP A 142 -2.77 -29.83 9.24
N LYS A 143 -1.66 -29.51 9.92
CA LYS A 143 -1.06 -28.16 9.89
C LYS A 143 -0.72 -27.72 8.46
N ARG A 144 -0.12 -28.60 7.65
CA ARG A 144 0.17 -28.34 6.23
C ARG A 144 -1.10 -28.12 5.40
N LEU A 145 -2.13 -28.96 5.59
CA LEU A 145 -3.42 -28.83 4.89
C LEU A 145 -4.10 -27.50 5.23
N ILE A 146 -4.15 -27.15 6.52
CA ILE A 146 -4.69 -25.89 7.03
C ILE A 146 -3.93 -24.71 6.41
N LYS A 147 -2.60 -24.69 6.52
CA LYS A 147 -1.75 -23.64 5.92
C LYS A 147 -2.04 -23.49 4.44
N LYS A 148 -2.07 -24.59 3.68
CA LYS A 148 -2.38 -24.57 2.24
C LYS A 148 -3.78 -23.99 1.95
N ALA A 149 -4.79 -24.32 2.75
CA ALA A 149 -6.13 -23.76 2.60
C ALA A 149 -6.14 -22.24 2.85
N TYR A 150 -5.44 -21.77 3.87
CA TYR A 150 -5.31 -20.36 4.18
C TYR A 150 -4.46 -19.60 3.16
N ASP A 151 -3.39 -20.21 2.62
CA ASP A 151 -2.60 -19.65 1.52
C ASP A 151 -3.48 -19.45 0.28
N ILE A 152 -4.25 -20.47 -0.14
CA ILE A 152 -5.18 -20.34 -1.27
C ILE A 152 -6.26 -19.29 -1.00
N LEU A 153 -6.83 -19.26 0.21
CA LEU A 153 -7.79 -18.23 0.60
C LEU A 153 -7.17 -16.83 0.55
N ARG A 154 -5.93 -16.67 1.02
CA ARG A 154 -5.21 -15.39 0.99
C ARG A 154 -4.91 -14.95 -0.45
N ASP A 155 -4.52 -15.89 -1.30
CA ASP A 155 -4.04 -15.62 -2.65
C ASP A 155 -5.20 -15.41 -3.64
N ARG A 156 -6.27 -16.21 -3.52
CA ARG A 156 -7.41 -16.23 -4.46
C ARG A 156 -8.72 -15.70 -3.87
N ASN A 157 -8.81 -15.46 -2.56
CA ASN A 157 -10.06 -15.11 -1.86
C ASN A 157 -11.21 -16.11 -2.06
N ILE A 158 -10.88 -17.35 -2.42
CA ILE A 158 -11.80 -18.47 -2.57
C ILE A 158 -11.44 -19.47 -1.48
N TRP A 159 -12.43 -19.81 -0.66
CA TRP A 159 -12.24 -20.91 0.28
C TRP A 159 -12.19 -22.23 -0.51
N PRO A 160 -11.09 -22.99 -0.46
CA PRO A 160 -10.92 -24.11 -1.38
C PRO A 160 -11.38 -25.45 -0.78
N VAL A 161 -11.55 -25.54 0.54
CA VAL A 161 -11.77 -26.83 1.22
C VAL A 161 -13.25 -27.17 1.28
N HIS A 162 -13.60 -28.28 0.64
CA HIS A 162 -14.97 -28.76 0.61
C HIS A 162 -15.01 -30.27 0.85
N ILE A 163 -16.20 -30.75 1.22
CA ILE A 163 -16.59 -32.15 1.19
C ILE A 163 -17.26 -32.38 -0.16
N GLY A 164 -16.57 -33.06 -1.08
CA GLY A 164 -17.16 -33.53 -2.33
C GLY A 164 -17.98 -34.80 -2.09
N PHE A 165 -19.15 -34.90 -2.71
CA PHE A 165 -20.03 -36.06 -2.65
C PHE A 165 -20.87 -36.23 -3.94
N ALA A 166 -21.60 -37.34 -4.03
CA ALA A 166 -22.30 -37.77 -5.24
C ALA A 166 -21.33 -37.85 -6.44
N TYR A 167 -20.29 -38.65 -6.29
CA TYR A 167 -19.23 -38.76 -7.28
C TYR A 167 -19.72 -39.44 -8.56
N ILE A 168 -19.33 -38.88 -9.70
CA ILE A 168 -19.62 -39.42 -11.03
C ILE A 168 -18.32 -39.87 -11.67
N SER A 169 -18.31 -41.08 -12.23
CA SER A 169 -17.26 -41.54 -13.15
C SER A 169 -17.79 -41.76 -14.56
N LEU A 170 -16.97 -41.41 -15.55
CA LEU A 170 -17.24 -41.62 -16.98
C LEU A 170 -15.92 -41.87 -17.72
N THR A 171 -15.88 -42.78 -18.70
CA THR A 171 -14.70 -42.96 -19.57
C THR A 171 -15.06 -42.64 -21.01
N ILE A 172 -14.27 -41.75 -21.63
CA ILE A 172 -14.41 -41.32 -23.04
C ILE A 172 -13.03 -41.42 -23.69
N GLU A 173 -12.91 -42.11 -24.82
CA GLU A 173 -11.68 -42.18 -25.64
C GLU A 173 -10.40 -42.43 -24.80
N ASP A 174 -10.40 -43.51 -23.99
CA ASP A 174 -9.32 -43.90 -23.07
C ASP A 174 -9.02 -42.90 -21.91
N ARG A 175 -9.90 -41.94 -21.63
CA ARG A 175 -9.77 -41.04 -20.47
C ARG A 175 -10.91 -41.21 -19.48
N SER A 176 -10.54 -41.57 -18.26
CA SER A 176 -11.46 -41.70 -17.13
C SER A 176 -11.59 -40.38 -16.36
N PHE A 177 -12.84 -39.96 -16.15
CA PHE A 177 -13.25 -38.82 -15.33
C PHE A 177 -13.76 -39.32 -13.99
N PHE A 178 -13.50 -38.54 -12.93
CA PHE A 178 -14.01 -38.83 -11.60
C PHE A 178 -14.12 -37.55 -10.80
N GLY A 179 -15.34 -37.06 -10.56
CA GLY A 179 -15.56 -35.79 -9.87
C GLY A 179 -16.88 -35.75 -9.10
N PRO A 180 -16.98 -34.92 -8.06
CA PRO A 180 -18.20 -34.81 -7.26
C PRO A 180 -19.25 -33.95 -7.97
N LEU A 181 -20.52 -34.36 -7.94
CA LEU A 181 -21.62 -33.53 -8.43
C LEU A 181 -21.93 -32.36 -7.49
N PHE A 182 -21.75 -32.58 -6.18
CA PHE A 182 -21.98 -31.58 -5.14
C PHE A 182 -20.78 -31.44 -4.23
N VAL A 183 -20.64 -30.24 -3.69
CA VAL A 183 -19.55 -29.87 -2.79
C VAL A 183 -20.14 -29.09 -1.63
N LYS A 184 -19.76 -29.45 -0.40
CA LYS A 184 -20.18 -28.76 0.82
C LYS A 184 -18.98 -28.06 1.43
N GLU A 185 -19.09 -26.75 1.62
CA GLU A 185 -18.01 -25.95 2.21
C GLU A 185 -17.73 -26.36 3.66
N CYS A 186 -16.46 -26.52 4.03
CA CYS A 186 -16.04 -27.02 5.34
C CYS A 186 -14.65 -26.51 5.75
N GLU A 187 -14.34 -26.55 7.04
CA GLU A 187 -13.07 -26.11 7.61
C GLU A 187 -12.42 -27.17 8.50
N VAL A 188 -11.09 -27.22 8.48
CA VAL A 188 -10.31 -27.97 9.46
C VAL A 188 -9.66 -27.00 10.46
N THR A 189 -9.94 -27.17 11.75
CA THR A 189 -9.31 -26.39 12.83
C THR A 189 -8.56 -27.30 13.80
N ILE A 190 -7.57 -26.78 14.53
CA ILE A 190 -6.87 -27.52 15.58
C ILE A 190 -7.27 -26.91 16.93
N VAL A 191 -7.95 -27.69 17.76
CA VAL A 191 -8.35 -27.29 19.11
C VAL A 191 -7.68 -28.25 20.09
N ASN A 192 -6.88 -27.74 21.03
CA ASN A 192 -6.14 -28.55 22.01
C ASN A 192 -5.33 -29.69 21.37
N SER A 193 -4.64 -29.43 20.26
CA SER A 193 -3.88 -30.43 19.48
C SER A 193 -4.72 -31.55 18.85
N VAL A 194 -6.04 -31.36 18.74
CA VAL A 194 -6.95 -32.28 18.03
C VAL A 194 -7.47 -31.58 16.77
N PRO A 195 -7.18 -32.09 15.56
CA PRO A 195 -7.80 -31.60 14.33
C PRO A 195 -9.30 -31.92 14.34
N ARG A 196 -10.14 -30.94 13.98
CA ARG A 196 -11.60 -31.06 13.87
C ARG A 196 -12.05 -30.58 12.50
N LEU A 197 -13.00 -31.30 11.91
CA LEU A 197 -13.70 -30.91 10.68
C LEU A 197 -15.03 -30.25 11.04
N ASN A 198 -15.22 -29.01 10.62
CA ASN A 198 -16.45 -28.23 10.76
C ASN A 198 -17.09 -28.10 9.37
N ALA A 199 -18.33 -28.57 9.21
CA ALA A 199 -19.07 -28.53 7.96
C ALA A 199 -20.38 -27.76 8.16
N ASP A 200 -20.25 -26.44 8.27
CA ASP A 200 -21.32 -25.45 8.47
C ASP A 200 -21.62 -24.61 7.23
N GLY A 201 -20.85 -24.80 6.16
CA GLY A 201 -21.07 -24.13 4.87
C GLY A 201 -22.15 -24.79 4.01
N HIS A 202 -22.63 -24.03 3.02
CA HIS A 202 -23.69 -24.46 2.10
C HIS A 202 -23.22 -25.51 1.09
N ILE A 203 -24.18 -26.31 0.61
CA ILE A 203 -23.98 -27.19 -0.53
C ILE A 203 -24.04 -26.35 -1.82
N LYS A 204 -23.06 -26.55 -2.70
CA LYS A 204 -23.00 -25.94 -4.04
C LYS A 204 -22.96 -27.06 -5.10
N LEU A 205 -23.44 -26.73 -6.30
CA LEU A 205 -23.26 -27.59 -7.47
C LEU A 205 -21.86 -27.43 -8.03
N ASN A 206 -21.29 -28.54 -8.51
CA ASN A 206 -20.08 -28.50 -9.31
C ASN A 206 -20.42 -28.06 -10.74
N ALA A 207 -20.52 -26.75 -10.94
CA ALA A 207 -20.86 -26.16 -12.25
C ALA A 207 -19.87 -26.55 -13.37
N LYS A 208 -18.60 -26.82 -13.02
CA LYS A 208 -17.60 -27.29 -13.99
C LYS A 208 -17.95 -28.67 -14.53
N LEU A 209 -18.28 -29.60 -13.63
CA LEU A 209 -18.72 -30.94 -14.01
C LEU A 209 -20.01 -30.88 -14.83
N LEU A 210 -21.00 -30.08 -14.42
CA LEU A 210 -22.23 -29.89 -15.20
C LEU A 210 -21.97 -29.37 -16.60
N THR A 211 -21.10 -28.36 -16.74
CA THR A 211 -20.77 -27.81 -18.06
C THR A 211 -20.06 -28.84 -18.94
N PHE A 212 -19.20 -29.67 -18.35
CA PHE A 212 -18.56 -30.77 -19.05
C PHE A 212 -19.57 -31.82 -19.50
N LEU A 213 -20.46 -32.26 -18.61
CA LEU A 213 -21.51 -33.24 -18.91
C LEU A 213 -22.50 -32.72 -19.97
N LYS A 214 -22.82 -31.42 -19.94
CA LYS A 214 -23.70 -30.80 -20.93
C LYS A 214 -23.11 -30.81 -22.35
N LYS A 215 -21.79 -30.76 -22.49
CA LYS A 215 -21.13 -30.94 -23.81
C LYS A 215 -21.28 -32.36 -24.36
N LEU A 216 -21.61 -33.31 -23.51
CA LEU A 216 -21.85 -34.71 -23.83
C LEU A 216 -23.36 -35.02 -23.89
N ASP A 217 -24.21 -33.99 -24.04
CA ASP A 217 -25.68 -34.08 -24.03
C ASP A 217 -26.28 -34.67 -22.73
N ILE A 218 -25.55 -34.61 -21.61
CA ILE A 218 -26.04 -35.00 -20.29
C ILE A 218 -26.35 -33.74 -19.48
N ASP A 219 -27.63 -33.42 -19.29
CA ASP A 219 -28.07 -32.25 -18.51
C ASP A 219 -28.69 -32.67 -17.17
N PHE A 220 -28.18 -32.11 -16.09
CA PHE A 220 -28.76 -32.21 -14.75
C PHE A 220 -29.40 -30.87 -14.41
N ASN A 221 -30.71 -30.87 -14.23
CA ASN A 221 -31.47 -29.68 -13.87
C ASN A 221 -31.99 -29.80 -12.42
N PHE A 222 -31.68 -28.80 -11.60
CA PHE A 222 -32.06 -28.73 -10.19
C PHE A 222 -32.82 -27.42 -9.96
N ASP A 223 -34.16 -27.47 -10.08
CA ASP A 223 -35.03 -26.29 -9.98
C ASP A 223 -35.52 -26.05 -8.53
N PHE A 224 -34.62 -26.18 -7.55
CA PHE A 224 -34.92 -25.98 -6.14
C PHE A 224 -33.66 -25.54 -5.36
N ASP A 225 -33.85 -24.75 -4.30
CA ASP A 225 -32.75 -24.33 -3.42
C ASP A 225 -32.43 -25.44 -2.41
N PHE A 226 -31.22 -26.01 -2.52
CA PHE A 226 -30.69 -27.04 -1.63
C PHE A 226 -29.51 -26.54 -0.78
N SER A 227 -29.31 -25.22 -0.71
CA SER A 227 -28.14 -24.65 0.00
C SER A 227 -28.14 -24.92 1.51
N GLU A 228 -29.31 -25.17 2.11
CA GLU A 228 -29.50 -25.46 3.53
C GLU A 228 -29.73 -26.96 3.84
N PHE A 229 -29.70 -27.84 2.83
CA PHE A 229 -29.96 -29.27 3.05
C PHE A 229 -28.79 -29.96 3.75
N SER A 230 -29.10 -31.04 4.46
CA SER A 230 -28.09 -32.05 4.81
C SER A 230 -27.65 -32.82 3.55
N ILE A 231 -26.49 -33.49 3.63
CA ILE A 231 -25.99 -34.29 2.50
C ILE A 231 -26.98 -35.42 2.20
N THR A 232 -27.52 -36.07 3.23
CA THR A 232 -28.48 -37.17 3.11
C THR A 232 -29.80 -36.70 2.47
N GLU A 233 -30.38 -35.59 2.92
CA GLU A 233 -31.61 -35.03 2.32
C GLU A 233 -31.45 -34.71 0.84
N LEU A 234 -30.30 -34.12 0.46
CA LEU A 234 -30.04 -33.83 -0.95
C LEU A 234 -29.88 -35.12 -1.77
N MET A 235 -29.15 -36.11 -1.27
CA MET A 235 -28.97 -37.40 -1.95
C MET A 235 -30.31 -38.12 -2.15
N GLU A 236 -31.22 -38.08 -1.18
CA GLU A 236 -32.56 -38.64 -1.31
C GLU A 236 -33.38 -37.94 -2.39
N ASN A 237 -33.29 -36.61 -2.49
CA ASN A 237 -33.96 -35.86 -3.55
C ASN A 237 -33.36 -36.14 -4.93
N VAL A 238 -32.03 -36.17 -5.06
CA VAL A 238 -31.34 -36.55 -6.31
C VAL A 238 -31.78 -37.95 -6.75
N LYS A 239 -31.86 -38.89 -5.80
CA LYS A 239 -32.39 -40.23 -6.06
C LYS A 239 -33.83 -40.18 -6.58
N LYS A 240 -34.73 -39.42 -5.94
CA LYS A 240 -36.13 -39.28 -6.42
C LYS A 240 -36.24 -38.77 -7.86
N PHE A 241 -35.39 -37.82 -8.26
CA PHE A 241 -35.47 -37.20 -9.60
C PHE A 241 -34.77 -37.99 -10.71
N TYR A 242 -33.74 -38.78 -10.38
CA TYR A 242 -32.85 -39.38 -11.38
C TYR A 242 -32.74 -40.92 -11.30
N ASN A 243 -33.46 -41.58 -10.40
CA ASN A 243 -33.42 -43.05 -10.25
C ASN A 243 -33.77 -43.82 -11.54
N ASP A 244 -34.63 -43.24 -12.38
CA ASP A 244 -35.08 -43.88 -13.62
C ASP A 244 -33.99 -43.88 -14.71
N LYS A 245 -32.95 -43.07 -14.54
CA LYS A 245 -31.85 -42.90 -15.51
C LYS A 245 -30.51 -43.41 -15.01
N PHE A 246 -30.26 -43.34 -13.70
CA PHE A 246 -28.97 -43.67 -13.10
C PHE A 246 -29.16 -44.44 -11.79
N GLU A 247 -28.27 -45.40 -11.53
CA GLU A 247 -28.21 -46.08 -10.24
C GLU A 247 -27.48 -45.20 -9.23
N ILE A 248 -28.22 -44.64 -8.27
CA ILE A 248 -27.68 -43.72 -7.25
C ILE A 248 -27.45 -44.47 -5.93
N PRO A 249 -26.19 -44.68 -5.51
CA PRO A 249 -25.86 -45.43 -4.30
C PRO A 249 -26.14 -44.63 -3.02
N SER A 250 -26.14 -45.32 -1.88
CA SER A 250 -26.11 -44.67 -0.57
C SER A 250 -24.80 -43.89 -0.39
N ILE A 251 -24.84 -42.78 0.35
CA ILE A 251 -23.63 -42.01 0.68
C ILE A 251 -22.68 -42.78 1.61
N GLU A 252 -23.20 -43.75 2.38
CA GLU A 252 -22.40 -44.57 3.30
C GLU A 252 -21.57 -45.62 2.53
N GLY A 253 -20.29 -45.34 2.32
CA GLY A 253 -19.35 -46.27 1.71
C GLY A 253 -17.98 -45.66 1.46
N LYS A 254 -16.97 -46.50 1.22
CA LYS A 254 -15.64 -46.05 0.80
C LYS A 254 -15.66 -45.64 -0.66
N ILE A 255 -14.85 -44.63 -1.00
CA ILE A 255 -14.66 -44.26 -2.40
C ILE A 255 -13.72 -45.28 -3.07
N PRO A 256 -14.05 -45.81 -4.27
CA PRO A 256 -13.18 -46.71 -5.01
C PRO A 256 -11.83 -46.04 -5.36
N LYS A 257 -10.74 -46.81 -5.31
CA LYS A 257 -9.40 -46.34 -5.69
C LYS A 257 -9.14 -46.39 -7.21
N GLU A 258 -9.83 -47.29 -7.91
CA GLU A 258 -9.71 -47.51 -9.35
C GLU A 258 -11.11 -47.54 -9.98
N PHE A 259 -11.23 -46.96 -11.17
CA PHE A 259 -12.49 -46.83 -11.90
C PHE A 259 -12.42 -47.66 -13.18
N ALA A 260 -12.94 -48.88 -13.16
CA ALA A 260 -13.17 -49.66 -14.36
C ALA A 260 -14.60 -49.36 -14.84
N THR A 261 -14.76 -48.78 -16.02
CA THR A 261 -16.07 -48.49 -16.60
C THR A 261 -16.13 -48.98 -18.05
N SER A 262 -17.31 -49.43 -18.47
CA SER A 262 -17.67 -49.59 -19.87
C SER A 262 -17.69 -48.22 -20.56
N GLU A 263 -17.19 -48.15 -21.81
CA GLU A 263 -17.22 -46.94 -22.64
C GLU A 263 -18.62 -46.31 -22.62
N ASP A 264 -18.67 -44.97 -22.46
CA ASP A 264 -19.88 -44.14 -22.56
C ASP A 264 -20.97 -44.30 -21.49
N SER A 265 -20.68 -44.92 -20.33
CA SER A 265 -21.64 -45.07 -19.21
C SER A 265 -21.29 -44.22 -17.97
N ILE A 266 -22.26 -43.45 -17.45
CA ILE A 266 -22.13 -42.69 -16.20
C ILE A 266 -22.43 -43.61 -15.00
N ASN A 267 -21.51 -43.65 -14.04
CA ASN A 267 -21.71 -44.36 -12.77
C ASN A 267 -21.60 -43.41 -11.58
N PHE A 268 -22.53 -43.52 -10.63
CA PHE A 268 -22.47 -42.81 -9.35
C PHE A 268 -21.73 -43.65 -8.30
N HIS A 269 -20.98 -42.99 -7.43
CA HIS A 269 -20.17 -43.63 -6.39
C HIS A 269 -20.56 -43.17 -4.98
N PRO A 270 -20.51 -44.07 -3.98
CA PRO A 270 -20.75 -43.73 -2.58
C PRO A 270 -19.58 -42.94 -1.98
N GLY A 271 -19.79 -42.42 -0.77
CA GLY A 271 -18.75 -41.80 0.04
C GLY A 271 -18.66 -40.28 -0.09
N ALA A 272 -17.81 -39.71 0.75
CA ALA A 272 -17.55 -38.28 0.83
C ALA A 272 -16.05 -38.04 1.01
N VAL A 273 -15.49 -37.09 0.27
CA VAL A 273 -14.06 -36.78 0.29
C VAL A 273 -13.84 -35.34 0.72
N LEU A 274 -13.03 -35.16 1.74
CA LEU A 274 -12.49 -33.86 2.11
C LEU A 274 -11.37 -33.53 1.13
N GLY A 275 -11.45 -32.38 0.48
CA GLY A 275 -10.44 -31.98 -0.50
C GLY A 275 -10.51 -30.52 -0.91
N PHE A 276 -9.56 -30.14 -1.77
CA PHE A 276 -9.50 -28.81 -2.36
C PHE A 276 -10.28 -28.84 -3.68
N PHE A 277 -11.46 -28.20 -3.74
CA PHE A 277 -12.30 -28.16 -4.94
C PHE A 277 -12.48 -26.71 -5.42
N ASN A 278 -12.22 -26.46 -6.71
CA ASN A 278 -12.37 -25.14 -7.31
C ASN A 278 -13.70 -25.05 -8.07
N ILE A 279 -14.65 -24.26 -7.56
CA ILE A 279 -16.04 -24.21 -8.06
C ILE A 279 -16.41 -22.80 -8.58
N GLY A 280 -15.45 -21.87 -8.67
CA GLY A 280 -15.68 -20.49 -9.16
C GLY A 280 -15.89 -20.40 -10.69
N GLY A 281 -16.43 -19.25 -11.15
CA GLY A 281 -16.40 -18.83 -12.57
C GLY A 281 -17.69 -18.96 -13.41
N SER A 282 -18.77 -19.55 -12.87
CA SER A 282 -20.02 -19.79 -13.63
C SER A 282 -20.75 -18.50 -14.04
N HIS A 283 -20.87 -17.50 -13.16
CA HIS A 283 -21.56 -16.25 -13.45
C HIS A 283 -20.77 -15.32 -14.38
N GLN A 284 -19.46 -15.15 -14.11
CA GLN A 284 -18.54 -14.43 -14.99
C GLN A 284 -18.63 -14.96 -16.43
N ARG A 285 -18.73 -16.28 -16.56
CA ARG A 285 -18.94 -16.93 -17.86
C ARG A 285 -20.26 -16.55 -18.49
N SER A 286 -21.38 -16.58 -17.76
CA SER A 286 -22.69 -16.17 -18.30
C SER A 286 -22.69 -14.72 -18.82
N ILE A 287 -22.07 -13.80 -18.07
CA ILE A 287 -21.87 -12.41 -18.51
C ILE A 287 -21.00 -12.36 -19.78
N MET A 288 -19.89 -13.09 -19.79
CA MET A 288 -19.00 -13.18 -20.94
C MET A 288 -19.74 -13.71 -22.18
N GLU A 289 -20.53 -14.77 -22.05
CA GLU A 289 -21.35 -15.32 -23.14
C GLU A 289 -22.35 -14.29 -23.66
N LYS A 290 -22.99 -13.52 -22.75
CA LYS A 290 -23.86 -12.41 -23.13
C LYS A 290 -23.10 -11.35 -23.91
N MET A 291 -21.93 -10.94 -23.44
CA MET A 291 -21.09 -9.92 -24.09
C MET A 291 -20.56 -10.34 -25.46
N ILE A 292 -20.19 -11.61 -25.61
CA ILE A 292 -19.78 -12.18 -26.89
C ILE A 292 -20.97 -12.18 -27.86
N LYS A 293 -22.14 -12.66 -27.42
CA LYS A 293 -23.37 -12.68 -28.24
C LYS A 293 -23.82 -11.29 -28.68
N THR A 294 -23.64 -10.27 -27.84
CA THR A 294 -24.01 -8.88 -28.17
C THR A 294 -22.90 -8.07 -28.83
N GLY A 295 -21.70 -8.63 -29.02
CA GLY A 295 -20.54 -7.94 -29.60
C GLY A 295 -19.91 -6.87 -28.69
N GLU A 296 -20.34 -6.77 -27.43
CA GLU A 296 -19.92 -5.73 -26.50
C GLU A 296 -18.48 -5.88 -26.00
N ILE A 297 -17.94 -7.09 -26.05
CA ILE A 297 -16.59 -7.41 -25.56
C ILE A 297 -15.50 -6.54 -26.21
N HIS A 298 -15.72 -6.07 -27.45
CA HIS A 298 -14.78 -5.21 -28.18
C HIS A 298 -14.80 -3.75 -27.74
N ASN A 299 -15.92 -3.28 -27.21
CA ASN A 299 -16.18 -1.86 -26.92
C ASN A 299 -16.27 -1.58 -25.42
N LEU A 300 -15.63 -2.43 -24.61
CA LEU A 300 -15.56 -2.24 -23.15
C LEU A 300 -14.72 -1.03 -22.78
N ILE A 301 -13.57 -0.84 -23.44
CA ILE A 301 -12.67 0.27 -23.21
C ILE A 301 -12.58 1.08 -24.50
N GLU A 302 -13.28 2.19 -24.53
CA GLU A 302 -13.19 3.16 -25.62
C GLU A 302 -11.96 4.03 -25.43
N VAL A 303 -11.16 4.16 -26.49
CA VAL A 303 -9.91 4.90 -26.47
C VAL A 303 -9.81 5.77 -27.73
N ASP A 304 -9.52 7.06 -27.53
CA ASP A 304 -9.27 8.04 -28.57
C ASP A 304 -7.89 7.79 -29.19
N ILE A 305 -7.79 7.96 -30.51
CA ILE A 305 -6.55 7.90 -31.28
C ILE A 305 -5.64 9.07 -30.87
N ASN A 306 -6.21 10.26 -30.64
CA ASN A 306 -5.45 11.45 -30.27
C ASN A 306 -5.14 11.47 -28.77
N LYS A 307 -4.01 10.86 -28.38
CA LYS A 307 -3.55 10.84 -26.98
C LYS A 307 -3.23 12.22 -26.42
N THR A 308 -2.90 13.19 -27.26
CA THR A 308 -2.64 14.57 -26.84
C THR A 308 -3.90 15.19 -26.24
N GLY A 309 -5.09 14.83 -26.75
CA GLY A 309 -6.38 15.29 -26.22
C GLY A 309 -6.55 14.94 -24.74
N TYR A 310 -6.18 13.74 -24.33
CA TYR A 310 -6.19 13.30 -22.93
C TYR A 310 -5.30 14.15 -22.04
N ARG A 311 -4.04 14.34 -22.45
CA ARG A 311 -3.08 15.17 -21.73
C ARG A 311 -3.60 16.60 -21.59
N THR A 312 -4.09 17.17 -22.69
CA THR A 312 -4.65 18.52 -22.72
C THR A 312 -5.89 18.66 -21.83
N ALA A 313 -6.75 17.65 -21.74
CA ALA A 313 -7.93 17.67 -20.87
C ALA A 313 -7.54 17.72 -19.38
N ILE A 314 -6.53 16.93 -19.00
CA ILE A 314 -6.00 16.91 -17.63
C ILE A 314 -5.31 18.24 -17.31
N GLU A 315 -4.41 18.69 -18.19
CA GLU A 315 -3.67 19.96 -18.01
C GLU A 315 -4.61 21.16 -17.98
N LYS A 316 -5.64 21.19 -18.84
CA LYS A 316 -6.71 22.21 -18.76
C LYS A 316 -7.44 22.15 -17.43
N SER A 317 -7.71 20.96 -16.88
CA SER A 317 -8.33 20.86 -15.55
C SER A 317 -7.41 21.39 -14.45
N ILE A 318 -6.13 21.01 -14.46
CA ILE A 318 -5.16 21.45 -13.43
C ILE A 318 -4.91 22.96 -13.49
N PHE A 319 -4.73 23.50 -14.68
CA PHE A 319 -4.26 24.88 -14.89
C PHE A 319 -5.38 25.84 -15.33
N SER A 320 -6.65 25.43 -15.33
CA SER A 320 -7.78 26.35 -15.59
C SER A 320 -8.29 26.96 -14.28
N PRO A 321 -8.61 28.27 -14.25
CA PRO A 321 -9.25 28.89 -13.09
C PRO A 321 -10.68 28.38 -12.85
N LYS A 322 -11.30 27.69 -13.82
CA LYS A 322 -12.67 27.17 -13.73
C LYS A 322 -12.77 25.79 -13.06
N PHE A 323 -11.64 25.11 -12.85
CA PHE A 323 -11.66 23.81 -12.19
C PHE A 323 -11.84 24.01 -10.69
N THR A 324 -13.01 23.59 -10.20
CA THR A 324 -13.29 23.32 -8.80
C THR A 324 -12.33 22.20 -8.39
N GLY A 325 -11.57 22.38 -7.31
CA GLY A 325 -10.52 21.46 -6.90
C GLY A 325 -11.06 20.07 -6.57
N PHE A 326 -10.23 19.22 -5.98
CA PHE A 326 -10.66 17.89 -5.55
C PHE A 326 -10.35 17.62 -4.08
N PHE A 327 -11.00 16.60 -3.52
CA PHE A 327 -10.90 16.25 -2.12
C PHE A 327 -9.73 15.30 -1.89
N LYS A 328 -8.84 15.62 -0.94
CA LYS A 328 -7.73 14.73 -0.54
C LYS A 328 -7.93 14.28 0.90
N ILE A 329 -8.11 12.99 1.11
CA ILE A 329 -8.14 12.38 2.46
C ILE A 329 -6.80 11.71 2.82
N GLN A 330 -5.96 11.48 1.81
CA GLN A 330 -4.58 11.02 1.89
C GLN A 330 -3.65 12.05 1.23
N PRO A 331 -2.43 12.27 1.75
CA PRO A 331 -1.44 13.12 1.11
C PRO A 331 -1.02 12.51 -0.23
N THR A 332 -0.77 13.37 -1.20
CA THR A 332 -0.35 12.99 -2.55
C THR A 332 0.74 13.89 -3.10
N ASN A 333 1.48 13.36 -4.06
CA ASN A 333 2.40 14.09 -4.93
C ASN A 333 1.74 14.45 -6.28
N PHE A 334 2.47 15.15 -7.13
CA PHE A 334 1.95 15.62 -8.41
C PHE A 334 1.50 14.51 -9.37
N THR A 335 2.25 13.40 -9.48
CA THR A 335 1.88 12.31 -10.41
C THR A 335 0.64 11.55 -9.95
N GLN A 336 0.43 11.42 -8.63
CA GLN A 336 -0.79 10.89 -8.04
C GLN A 336 -1.99 11.85 -8.24
N ASP A 337 -1.79 13.16 -8.11
CA ASP A 337 -2.83 14.15 -8.41
C ASP A 337 -3.22 14.14 -9.88
N TYR A 338 -2.23 13.99 -10.75
CA TYR A 338 -2.41 13.88 -12.20
C TYR A 338 -3.19 12.60 -12.55
N ALA A 339 -2.84 11.46 -11.94
CA ALA A 339 -3.56 10.19 -12.04
C ALA A 339 -5.00 10.29 -11.57
N HIS A 340 -5.23 10.97 -10.45
CA HIS A 340 -6.55 11.21 -9.90
C HIS A 340 -7.46 11.99 -10.87
N ILE A 341 -6.97 13.11 -11.41
CA ILE A 341 -7.75 13.93 -12.36
C ILE A 341 -8.03 13.15 -13.65
N SER A 342 -7.05 12.40 -14.15
CA SER A 342 -7.26 11.51 -15.30
C SER A 342 -8.37 10.49 -15.04
N ALA A 343 -8.36 9.84 -13.88
CA ALA A 343 -9.36 8.83 -13.52
C ALA A 343 -10.79 9.38 -13.45
N ILE A 344 -10.98 10.65 -13.07
CA ILE A 344 -12.29 11.32 -13.06
C ILE A 344 -12.80 11.62 -14.48
N LEU A 345 -11.89 11.95 -15.39
CA LEU A 345 -12.23 12.46 -16.72
C LEU A 345 -12.36 11.35 -17.77
N GLN A 346 -11.62 10.25 -17.63
CA GLN A 346 -11.38 9.30 -18.73
C GLN A 346 -10.88 7.93 -18.27
N ASN A 347 -10.98 6.94 -19.17
CA ASN A 347 -10.33 5.65 -19.00
C ASN A 347 -8.83 5.83 -18.81
N THR A 348 -8.27 5.24 -17.76
CA THR A 348 -6.90 5.51 -17.31
C THR A 348 -6.24 4.26 -16.76
N ILE A 349 -4.96 4.08 -17.09
CA ILE A 349 -4.05 3.16 -16.41
C ILE A 349 -3.20 3.97 -15.41
N ILE A 350 -3.21 3.55 -14.15
CA ILE A 350 -2.34 4.10 -13.11
C ILE A 350 -1.37 2.98 -12.71
N TRP A 351 -0.07 3.20 -12.88
CA TRP A 351 0.89 2.14 -12.63
C TRP A 351 2.12 2.59 -11.87
N GLY A 352 2.81 1.64 -11.24
CA GLY A 352 4.08 1.90 -10.58
C GLY A 352 4.44 0.85 -9.54
N PRO A 353 5.71 0.81 -9.12
CA PRO A 353 6.22 -0.19 -8.18
C PRO A 353 5.52 -0.14 -6.83
N PRO A 354 5.76 -1.13 -5.97
CA PRO A 354 5.31 -1.09 -4.59
C PRO A 354 5.93 0.12 -3.85
N GLY A 355 5.17 0.76 -2.96
CA GLY A 355 5.64 1.95 -2.23
C GLY A 355 5.45 3.30 -2.93
N THR A 356 4.79 3.33 -4.10
CA THR A 356 4.45 4.56 -4.85
C THR A 356 3.10 5.19 -4.50
N GLY A 357 2.38 4.62 -3.53
CA GLY A 357 1.10 5.14 -3.06
C GLY A 357 -0.11 4.84 -3.95
N LYS A 358 -0.12 3.72 -4.69
CA LYS A 358 -1.29 3.26 -5.49
C LYS A 358 -2.59 3.23 -4.67
N SER A 359 -2.62 2.55 -3.52
CA SER A 359 -3.81 2.47 -2.68
C SER A 359 -4.22 3.81 -2.06
N GLN A 360 -3.27 4.74 -1.83
CA GLN A 360 -3.58 6.12 -1.43
C GLN A 360 -4.27 6.89 -2.56
N THR A 361 -3.79 6.71 -3.78
CA THR A 361 -4.37 7.30 -4.99
C THR A 361 -5.80 6.78 -5.21
N ILE A 362 -6.01 5.46 -5.11
CA ILE A 362 -7.35 4.85 -5.20
C ILE A 362 -8.30 5.39 -4.12
N ALA A 363 -7.84 5.52 -2.87
CA ALA A 363 -8.68 6.06 -1.79
C ALA A 363 -9.13 7.51 -2.06
N ASN A 364 -8.25 8.35 -2.60
CA ASN A 364 -8.60 9.71 -3.01
C ASN A 364 -9.55 9.71 -4.23
N ILE A 365 -9.35 8.83 -5.22
CA ILE A 365 -10.28 8.65 -6.36
C ILE A 365 -11.68 8.30 -5.85
N ILE A 366 -11.80 7.28 -5.01
CA ILE A 366 -13.09 6.85 -4.44
C ILE A 366 -13.75 7.97 -3.64
N SER A 367 -12.98 8.70 -2.84
CA SER A 367 -13.51 9.83 -2.05
C SER A 367 -14.10 10.93 -2.93
N ASN A 368 -13.47 11.22 -4.07
CA ASN A 368 -14.00 12.18 -5.04
C ASN A 368 -15.20 11.66 -5.80
N ILE A 369 -15.23 10.37 -6.16
CA ILE A 369 -16.41 9.74 -6.76
C ILE A 369 -17.62 9.91 -5.83
N ILE A 370 -17.45 9.64 -4.53
CA ILE A 370 -18.49 9.82 -3.52
C ILE A 370 -18.88 11.30 -3.41
N ALA A 371 -17.91 12.21 -3.33
CA ALA A 371 -18.17 13.65 -3.22
C ALA A 371 -18.96 14.21 -4.42
N LEU A 372 -18.68 13.71 -5.61
CA LEU A 372 -19.36 14.01 -6.88
C LEU A 372 -20.71 13.29 -7.04
N ASN A 373 -21.16 12.54 -6.03
CA ASN A 373 -22.38 11.72 -6.05
C ASN A 373 -22.41 10.71 -7.22
N ARG A 374 -21.25 10.16 -7.57
CA ARG A 374 -21.11 9.11 -8.60
C ARG A 374 -20.96 7.76 -7.94
N THR A 375 -21.16 6.70 -8.73
CA THR A 375 -21.07 5.31 -8.25
C THR A 375 -19.83 4.59 -8.76
N ALA A 376 -19.30 3.65 -7.97
CA ALA A 376 -18.15 2.85 -8.38
C ALA A 376 -18.25 1.38 -7.96
N LEU A 377 -17.77 0.50 -8.85
CA LEU A 377 -17.40 -0.87 -8.52
C LEU A 377 -15.88 -0.94 -8.40
N VAL A 378 -15.37 -1.35 -7.25
CA VAL A 378 -13.95 -1.54 -7.01
C VAL A 378 -13.67 -3.02 -6.82
N SER A 379 -12.71 -3.55 -7.56
CA SER A 379 -12.31 -4.94 -7.42
C SER A 379 -10.80 -5.12 -7.35
N SER A 380 -10.37 -6.11 -6.58
CA SER A 380 -9.00 -6.60 -6.57
C SER A 380 -9.02 -8.12 -6.41
N GLN A 381 -8.03 -8.79 -6.98
CA GLN A 381 -7.86 -10.23 -6.77
C GLN A 381 -7.46 -10.55 -5.32
N LYS A 382 -6.76 -9.62 -4.64
CA LYS A 382 -6.19 -9.85 -3.31
C LYS A 382 -6.99 -9.16 -2.21
N LYS A 383 -7.44 -9.95 -1.23
CA LYS A 383 -8.15 -9.44 -0.04
C LYS A 383 -7.34 -8.40 0.73
N ILE A 384 -6.03 -8.62 0.90
CA ILE A 384 -5.15 -7.71 1.65
C ILE A 384 -5.16 -6.31 1.03
N ALA A 385 -5.18 -6.19 -0.30
CA ALA A 385 -5.27 -4.90 -0.98
C ALA A 385 -6.56 -4.15 -0.60
N LEU A 386 -7.69 -4.86 -0.53
CA LEU A 386 -8.98 -4.28 -0.12
C LEU A 386 -9.01 -3.88 1.37
N VAL A 387 -8.35 -4.65 2.25
CA VAL A 387 -8.22 -4.29 3.67
C VAL A 387 -7.36 -3.03 3.84
N VAL A 388 -6.25 -2.92 3.11
CA VAL A 388 -5.42 -1.71 3.08
C VAL A 388 -6.23 -0.53 2.56
N LEU A 389 -7.01 -0.72 1.49
CA LEU A 389 -7.89 0.30 0.93
C LEU A 389 -8.92 0.79 1.95
N ARG A 390 -9.58 -0.13 2.69
CA ARG A 390 -10.52 0.21 3.76
C ARG A 390 -9.90 1.15 4.80
N LYS A 391 -8.68 0.85 5.26
CA LYS A 391 -7.94 1.69 6.20
C LYS A 391 -7.61 3.07 5.60
N ARG A 392 -7.26 3.14 4.32
CA ARG A 392 -6.93 4.40 3.62
C ARG A 392 -8.16 5.28 3.36
N LEU A 393 -9.35 4.69 3.23
CA LEU A 393 -10.60 5.43 3.06
C LEU A 393 -11.06 6.18 4.32
N LYS A 394 -10.55 5.82 5.51
CA LYS A 394 -10.94 6.44 6.80
C LYS A 394 -12.48 6.48 6.93
N MET A 395 -13.08 7.63 7.29
CA MET A 395 -14.54 7.76 7.40
C MET A 395 -15.29 7.57 6.08
N MET A 396 -14.64 7.78 4.92
CA MET A 396 -15.28 7.53 3.62
C MET A 396 -15.59 6.05 3.39
N SER A 397 -14.97 5.15 4.16
CA SER A 397 -15.25 3.71 4.08
C SER A 397 -16.69 3.35 4.44
N PHE A 398 -17.41 4.17 5.21
CA PHE A 398 -18.82 3.95 5.54
C PHE A 398 -19.75 4.01 4.33
N PHE A 399 -19.38 4.75 3.27
CA PHE A 399 -20.12 4.79 2.01
C PHE A 399 -19.76 3.64 1.05
N CYS A 400 -18.85 2.75 1.48
CA CYS A 400 -18.38 1.63 0.70
C CYS A 400 -18.89 0.32 1.30
N LEU A 401 -19.60 -0.49 0.53
CA LEU A 401 -19.98 -1.83 0.96
C LEU A 401 -18.89 -2.84 0.55
N PHE A 402 -18.18 -3.39 1.54
CA PHE A 402 -17.17 -4.41 1.33
C PHE A 402 -17.82 -5.79 1.27
N VAL A 403 -17.95 -6.34 0.07
CA VAL A 403 -18.52 -7.67 -0.20
C VAL A 403 -17.39 -8.61 -0.55
N ILE A 404 -16.75 -9.14 0.49
CA ILE A 404 -15.62 -10.07 0.39
C ILE A 404 -16.08 -11.39 1.01
N ASN A 405 -15.67 -12.53 0.45
CA ASN A 405 -15.89 -13.83 1.09
C ASN A 405 -15.21 -13.85 2.48
N GLU A 406 -16.02 -13.86 3.54
CA GLU A 406 -15.56 -13.97 4.92
C GLU A 406 -16.00 -15.31 5.50
N LYS A 407 -15.08 -15.98 6.21
CA LYS A 407 -15.40 -17.14 7.05
C LYS A 407 -16.40 -16.75 8.15
N LEU A 408 -17.14 -17.75 8.63
CA LEU A 408 -18.21 -17.64 9.62
C LEU A 408 -17.81 -17.02 10.98
N GLU A 409 -16.52 -16.88 11.30
CA GLU A 409 -16.07 -16.30 12.58
C GLU A 409 -16.12 -14.76 12.60
N ASN A 410 -16.14 -14.09 11.44
CA ASN A 410 -16.01 -12.63 11.32
C ASN A 410 -17.25 -11.86 10.83
N TYR A 411 -18.48 -12.41 10.93
CA TYR A 411 -19.70 -11.64 10.59
C TYR A 411 -19.77 -10.27 11.28
N LYS A 412 -19.13 -10.10 12.44
CA LYS A 412 -19.00 -8.79 13.10
C LYS A 412 -18.29 -7.77 12.19
N ASP A 413 -17.26 -8.15 11.45
CA ASP A 413 -16.46 -7.23 10.62
C ASP A 413 -17.21 -6.74 9.38
N PHE A 414 -18.19 -7.51 8.90
CA PHE A 414 -19.12 -7.13 7.83
C PHE A 414 -20.32 -6.32 8.34
N TYR A 415 -21.03 -6.79 9.38
CA TYR A 415 -22.28 -6.17 9.83
C TYR A 415 -22.07 -4.95 10.73
N LYS A 416 -21.07 -4.94 11.61
CA LYS A 416 -20.82 -3.84 12.56
C LYS A 416 -20.63 -2.48 11.86
N PRO A 417 -19.85 -2.36 10.78
CA PRO A 417 -19.69 -1.08 10.09
C PRO A 417 -20.98 -0.58 9.44
N ILE A 418 -21.82 -1.50 8.96
CA ILE A 418 -23.14 -1.17 8.39
C ILE A 418 -24.07 -0.68 9.51
N GLU A 419 -24.06 -1.35 10.66
CA GLU A 419 -24.80 -0.94 11.86
C GLU A 419 -24.40 0.47 12.31
N GLU A 420 -23.10 0.71 12.48
CA GLU A 420 -22.54 2.03 12.84
C GLU A 420 -22.92 3.11 11.81
N TYR A 421 -22.84 2.81 10.53
CA TYR A 421 -23.21 3.75 9.46
C TYR A 421 -24.68 4.16 9.52
N ILE A 422 -25.59 3.19 9.70
CA ILE A 422 -27.03 3.44 9.82
C ILE A 422 -27.31 4.31 11.04
N GLU A 423 -26.72 4.00 12.19
CA GLU A 423 -26.89 4.79 13.42
C GLU A 423 -26.44 6.24 13.24
N ILE A 424 -25.29 6.45 12.58
CA ILE A 424 -24.77 7.78 12.31
C ILE A 424 -25.74 8.57 11.41
N ILE A 425 -26.26 7.94 10.34
CA ILE A 425 -27.22 8.55 9.41
C ILE A 425 -28.54 8.93 10.10
N GLU A 426 -29.02 8.11 11.04
CA GLU A 426 -30.33 8.29 11.68
C GLU A 426 -30.35 9.35 12.78
N ILE A 427 -29.22 9.69 13.40
CA ILE A 427 -29.17 10.45 14.68
C ILE A 427 -28.62 11.89 14.54
N SER A 428 -27.95 12.24 13.44
CA SER A 428 -27.05 13.43 13.44
C SER A 428 -27.64 14.73 12.86
N ILE A 429 -27.12 15.87 13.36
CA ILE A 429 -27.35 17.22 12.80
C ILE A 429 -26.23 17.55 11.80
N TRP A 430 -26.57 17.72 10.52
CA TRP A 430 -25.59 17.86 9.44
C TRP A 430 -25.27 19.33 9.10
N ARG A 431 -24.19 19.88 9.66
CA ARG A 431 -23.63 21.19 9.26
C ARG A 431 -22.11 21.08 9.06
N SER A 432 -21.67 21.17 7.80
CA SER A 432 -20.26 21.38 7.48
C SER A 432 -20.11 22.23 6.22
N LYS A 433 -19.04 23.02 6.16
CA LYS A 433 -18.54 23.64 4.94
C LYS A 433 -17.23 22.93 4.60
N ILE A 434 -17.04 22.56 3.35
CA ILE A 434 -15.80 21.94 2.86
C ILE A 434 -15.28 22.83 1.74
N ASP A 435 -14.00 23.20 1.82
CA ASP A 435 -13.30 23.86 0.74
C ASP A 435 -12.48 22.80 -0.03
N GLU A 436 -12.50 22.86 -1.36
CA GLU A 436 -11.78 21.92 -2.23
C GLU A 436 -10.28 22.25 -2.31
N ILE A 437 -9.44 21.26 -2.65
CA ILE A 437 -7.99 21.46 -2.84
C ILE A 437 -7.68 21.56 -4.34
N LYS A 438 -7.03 22.66 -4.74
CA LYS A 438 -6.49 22.84 -6.10
C LYS A 438 -5.03 22.37 -6.15
N VAL A 439 -4.66 21.62 -7.20
CA VAL A 439 -3.26 21.23 -7.49
C VAL A 439 -2.41 22.47 -7.76
N PHE A 440 -2.94 23.37 -8.60
CA PHE A 440 -2.38 24.68 -8.90
C PHE A 440 -3.32 25.76 -8.34
N SER A 441 -2.91 26.43 -7.27
CA SER A 441 -3.76 27.39 -6.56
C SER A 441 -3.80 28.74 -7.25
N ASP A 442 -4.78 29.57 -6.87
CA ASP A 442 -4.85 30.95 -7.36
C ASP A 442 -3.64 31.78 -6.88
N ASP A 443 -3.09 31.45 -5.71
CA ASP A 443 -1.83 32.00 -5.20
C ASP A 443 -0.63 31.58 -6.07
N ASP A 444 -0.56 30.31 -6.53
CA ASP A 444 0.50 29.88 -7.44
C ASP A 444 0.41 30.59 -8.78
N ARG A 445 -0.81 30.75 -9.32
CA ARG A 445 -1.05 31.49 -10.57
C ARG A 445 -0.58 32.93 -10.43
N ARG A 446 -1.03 33.62 -9.38
CA ARG A 446 -0.62 35.00 -9.10
C ARG A 446 0.88 35.12 -8.91
N TYR A 447 1.52 34.14 -8.27
CA TYR A 447 2.96 34.11 -8.12
C TYR A 447 3.69 34.03 -9.47
N LEU A 448 3.28 33.12 -10.37
CA LEU A 448 3.89 33.00 -11.69
C LEU A 448 3.60 34.21 -12.59
N GLU A 449 2.42 34.82 -12.49
CA GLU A 449 2.10 36.07 -13.18
C GLU A 449 3.01 37.22 -12.71
N LEU A 450 3.22 37.36 -11.39
CA LEU A 450 4.17 38.32 -10.84
C LEU A 450 5.60 38.05 -11.30
N LEU A 451 6.03 36.78 -11.31
CA LEU A 451 7.35 36.39 -11.83
C LEU A 451 7.52 36.74 -13.30
N ALA A 452 6.55 36.41 -14.16
CA ALA A 452 6.61 36.71 -15.58
C ALA A 452 6.77 38.21 -15.87
N ASN A 453 6.17 39.06 -15.02
CA ASN A 453 6.30 40.51 -15.09
C ASN A 453 7.66 41.06 -14.60
N ILE A 454 8.43 40.25 -13.86
CA ILE A 454 9.74 40.61 -13.29
C ILE A 454 10.91 40.01 -14.08
N PHE A 455 10.73 38.80 -14.63
CA PHE A 455 11.77 38.00 -15.28
C PHE A 455 11.79 38.01 -16.84
N PRO A 456 11.28 39.01 -17.59
CA PRO A 456 11.34 38.93 -19.05
C PRO A 456 12.77 39.09 -19.62
N LYS A 457 13.75 39.64 -18.86
CA LYS A 457 15.19 39.75 -19.22
C LYS A 457 16.10 39.80 -17.98
N THR A 458 17.12 38.93 -17.90
CA THR A 458 18.03 38.76 -16.74
C THR A 458 18.80 40.03 -16.34
N ASP A 459 19.20 40.87 -17.31
CA ASP A 459 19.92 42.12 -17.04
C ASP A 459 19.03 43.19 -16.41
N ILE A 460 17.75 43.26 -16.81
CA ILE A 460 16.78 44.20 -16.23
C ILE A 460 16.57 43.85 -14.75
N LEU A 461 16.35 42.58 -14.44
CA LEU A 461 16.19 42.09 -13.07
C LEU A 461 17.40 42.45 -12.19
N ARG A 462 18.63 42.16 -12.66
CA ARG A 462 19.85 42.47 -11.91
C ARG A 462 19.96 43.97 -11.62
N ASN A 463 19.68 44.82 -12.63
CA ASN A 463 19.67 46.27 -12.46
C ASN A 463 18.56 46.77 -11.51
N THR A 464 17.36 46.19 -11.59
CA THR A 464 16.24 46.53 -10.69
C THR A 464 16.55 46.15 -9.25
N LEU A 465 17.10 44.96 -8.98
CA LEU A 465 17.47 44.53 -7.64
C LEU A 465 18.60 45.39 -7.05
N ASP A 466 19.61 45.71 -7.86
CA ASP A 466 20.70 46.60 -7.46
C ASP A 466 20.19 48.00 -7.10
N ALA A 467 19.37 48.59 -7.97
CA ALA A 467 18.78 49.91 -7.74
C ALA A 467 17.86 49.91 -6.52
N TYR A 468 17.02 48.89 -6.37
CA TYR A 468 16.13 48.72 -5.21
C TYR A 468 16.95 48.67 -3.91
N LYS A 469 18.01 47.87 -3.87
CA LYS A 469 18.87 47.76 -2.69
C LYS A 469 19.54 49.08 -2.32
N ILE A 470 20.02 49.83 -3.32
CA ILE A 470 20.63 51.14 -3.07
C ILE A 470 19.59 52.11 -2.49
N ILE A 471 18.39 52.13 -3.06
CA ILE A 471 17.29 52.97 -2.58
C ILE A 471 16.88 52.58 -1.14
N ASP A 472 16.70 51.29 -0.86
CA ASP A 472 16.30 50.77 0.46
C ASP A 472 17.35 51.13 1.53
N THR A 473 18.64 51.14 1.18
CA THR A 473 19.70 51.61 2.09
C THR A 473 19.76 53.12 2.26
N ALA A 474 19.29 53.90 1.28
CA ALA A 474 19.37 55.36 1.28
C ALA A 474 18.26 56.02 2.12
N ASN A 475 17.11 55.37 2.26
CA ASN A 475 15.97 55.91 2.98
C ASN A 475 15.26 54.78 3.73
N ASN A 476 15.21 54.85 5.05
CA ASN A 476 14.58 53.86 5.94
C ASN A 476 13.07 53.58 5.68
N PHE A 477 12.49 53.99 4.54
CA PHE A 477 11.11 53.75 4.09
C PHE A 477 10.98 53.61 2.55
N PHE A 478 9.98 52.80 2.14
CA PHE A 478 9.45 52.51 0.78
C PHE A 478 10.27 52.91 -0.45
N ALA A 479 10.92 51.92 -1.09
CA ALA A 479 11.78 52.11 -2.25
C ALA A 479 11.08 52.62 -3.52
N LEU A 480 9.77 52.41 -3.67
CA LEU A 480 9.02 52.86 -4.85
C LEU A 480 8.91 54.40 -4.93
N ASN A 481 8.63 55.05 -3.80
CA ASN A 481 8.48 56.52 -3.75
C ASN A 481 9.78 57.24 -4.16
N VAL A 482 10.91 56.70 -3.72
CA VAL A 482 12.25 57.22 -4.07
C VAL A 482 12.57 56.93 -5.53
N ALA A 483 12.23 55.74 -6.05
CA ALA A 483 12.38 55.44 -7.47
C ALA A 483 11.56 56.43 -8.33
N GLU A 484 10.29 56.68 -7.99
CA GLU A 484 9.46 57.68 -8.67
C GLU A 484 10.08 59.07 -8.67
N ALA A 485 10.62 59.51 -7.52
CA ALA A 485 11.31 60.78 -7.41
C ALA A 485 12.52 60.85 -8.35
N ILE A 486 13.31 59.78 -8.44
CA ILE A 486 14.48 59.70 -9.33
C ILE A 486 14.08 59.69 -10.81
N PHE A 487 12.99 58.99 -11.17
CA PHE A 487 12.46 58.99 -12.54
C PHE A 487 11.95 60.37 -12.97
N LYS A 488 11.50 61.20 -12.02
CA LYS A 488 11.05 62.58 -12.26
C LYS A 488 12.20 63.58 -12.40
N LEU A 489 13.44 63.22 -12.04
CA LEU A 489 14.59 64.13 -12.14
C LEU A 489 14.93 64.49 -13.60
N ASN A 490 15.22 65.77 -13.83
CA ASN A 490 15.62 66.25 -15.13
C ASN A 490 16.95 65.62 -15.63
N LYS A 491 16.94 65.01 -16.84
CA LYS A 491 18.07 64.26 -17.42
C LYS A 491 19.32 65.08 -17.75
N SER A 492 19.22 66.41 -17.69
CA SER A 492 20.31 67.34 -17.99
C SER A 492 21.18 67.71 -16.78
N ILE A 493 20.82 67.28 -15.58
CA ILE A 493 21.56 67.57 -14.35
C ILE A 493 22.73 66.60 -14.18
N LYS A 494 23.96 67.11 -14.19
CA LYS A 494 25.18 66.34 -13.85
C LYS A 494 25.42 66.38 -12.35
N ILE A 495 25.08 65.30 -11.65
CA ILE A 495 25.23 65.21 -10.19
C ILE A 495 26.48 64.39 -9.88
N ASN A 496 27.63 65.03 -9.66
CA ASN A 496 28.88 64.33 -9.34
C ASN A 496 29.51 64.83 -8.02
N PRO A 497 29.01 64.39 -6.85
CA PRO A 497 29.67 64.64 -5.58
C PRO A 497 30.69 63.53 -5.28
N LYS A 498 31.95 63.90 -5.03
CA LYS A 498 32.97 62.97 -4.50
C LYS A 498 32.69 62.54 -3.04
N ARG A 499 31.80 63.25 -2.33
CA ARG A 499 31.22 62.93 -1.00
C ARG A 499 29.88 63.66 -0.82
N SER A 500 28.92 63.03 -0.15
CA SER A 500 27.57 63.59 0.04
C SER A 500 27.56 64.86 0.92
N PRO A 501 26.92 65.97 0.48
CA PRO A 501 26.85 67.22 1.26
C PRO A 501 26.00 67.09 2.53
N ARG A 502 26.59 67.33 3.71
CA ARG A 502 25.97 67.11 5.03
C ARG A 502 24.89 68.13 5.46
N THR A 503 24.56 69.12 4.63
CA THR A 503 23.49 70.09 4.93
C THR A 503 22.78 70.50 3.65
N GLU A 504 21.47 70.75 3.75
CA GLU A 504 20.60 71.19 2.65
C GLU A 504 21.18 72.36 1.85
N THR A 505 21.75 73.34 2.55
CA THR A 505 22.39 74.53 1.95
C THR A 505 23.62 74.17 1.12
N LYS A 506 24.40 73.16 1.54
CA LYS A 506 25.61 72.71 0.82
C LYS A 506 25.27 71.86 -0.40
N LEU A 507 24.19 71.05 -0.33
CA LEU A 507 23.69 70.29 -1.49
C LEU A 507 23.18 71.25 -2.58
N LYS A 508 22.35 72.22 -2.17
CA LYS A 508 21.85 73.31 -3.03
C LYS A 508 22.99 74.08 -3.70
N LEU A 509 24.05 74.42 -2.97
CA LEU A 509 25.22 75.12 -3.53
C LEU A 509 26.01 74.24 -4.52
N HIS A 510 26.26 72.98 -4.16
CA HIS A 510 27.09 72.07 -4.96
C HIS A 510 26.47 71.78 -6.33
N ILE A 511 25.15 71.58 -6.38
CA ILE A 511 24.39 71.36 -7.62
C ILE A 511 24.45 72.61 -8.52
N VAL A 512 24.28 73.80 -7.93
CA VAL A 512 24.38 75.08 -8.64
C VAL A 512 25.80 75.34 -9.17
N GLU A 513 26.85 75.04 -8.38
CA GLU A 513 28.25 75.19 -8.79
C GLU A 513 28.66 74.21 -9.91
N THR A 514 28.13 72.98 -9.89
CA THR A 514 28.40 71.97 -10.93
C THR A 514 27.69 72.30 -12.26
N GLN A 515 26.47 72.84 -12.23
CA GLN A 515 25.78 73.27 -13.45
C GLN A 515 26.30 74.56 -14.05
N LEU A 516 26.72 75.52 -13.22
CA LEU A 516 27.28 76.80 -13.68
C LEU A 516 28.78 76.74 -14.00
N LYS A 517 29.45 75.59 -13.76
CA LYS A 517 30.90 75.38 -13.92
C LYS A 517 31.76 76.45 -13.21
N ARG A 518 31.27 77.05 -12.12
CA ARG A 518 31.95 78.15 -11.39
C ARG A 518 31.62 78.11 -9.91
N ARG A 519 32.62 78.30 -9.03
CA ARG A 519 32.46 78.43 -7.56
C ARG A 519 31.81 79.75 -7.20
N LEU A 520 30.77 79.74 -6.36
CA LEU A 520 29.99 80.92 -5.99
C LEU A 520 30.27 81.31 -4.53
N LYS A 521 30.64 82.58 -4.30
CA LYS A 521 30.94 83.11 -2.94
C LYS A 521 29.71 83.67 -2.21
N ILE A 522 28.60 83.92 -2.90
CA ILE A 522 27.40 84.58 -2.36
C ILE A 522 26.24 83.59 -2.42
N TYR A 523 25.79 83.16 -1.23
CA TYR A 523 24.93 82.00 -1.05
C TYR A 523 23.46 82.25 -1.44
N GLU A 524 22.89 83.43 -1.13
CA GLU A 524 21.45 83.66 -1.27
C GLU A 524 20.99 84.08 -2.67
N LYS A 525 21.73 84.97 -3.36
CA LYS A 525 21.32 85.49 -4.67
C LYS A 525 21.37 84.45 -5.80
N ALA A 526 22.33 83.53 -5.75
CA ALA A 526 22.49 82.50 -6.77
C ALA A 526 21.43 81.38 -6.67
N LEU A 527 20.89 81.13 -5.48
CA LEU A 527 19.79 80.18 -5.27
C LEU A 527 18.46 80.70 -5.85
N HIS A 528 18.26 82.02 -5.85
CA HIS A 528 17.09 82.66 -6.45
C HIS A 528 17.13 82.74 -7.98
N SER A 529 18.28 82.60 -8.64
CA SER A 529 18.40 82.59 -10.11
C SER A 529 18.23 81.20 -10.75
N VAL A 530 18.00 80.18 -9.94
CA VAL A 530 17.76 78.81 -10.37
C VAL A 530 16.37 78.67 -10.99
N SER A 531 16.24 78.00 -12.14
CA SER A 531 14.95 77.72 -12.80
C SER A 531 14.00 76.97 -11.87
N LYS A 532 12.69 77.16 -12.06
CA LYS A 532 11.64 76.50 -11.24
C LYS A 532 11.85 74.98 -11.21
N ASP A 533 12.08 74.38 -12.38
CA ASP A 533 12.31 72.93 -12.55
C ASP A 533 13.50 72.43 -11.71
N LEU A 534 14.60 73.19 -11.66
CA LEU A 534 15.78 72.77 -10.90
C LEU A 534 15.59 72.88 -9.38
N ARG A 535 14.72 73.79 -8.91
CA ARG A 535 14.34 73.83 -7.47
C ARG A 535 13.50 72.62 -7.09
N GLU A 536 12.60 72.20 -7.98
CA GLU A 536 11.78 71.00 -7.78
C GLU A 536 12.66 69.74 -7.73
N ASP A 537 13.63 69.60 -8.65
CA ASP A 537 14.61 68.49 -8.64
C ASP A 537 15.46 68.45 -7.35
N VAL A 538 15.92 69.60 -6.86
CA VAL A 538 16.73 69.67 -5.64
C VAL A 538 15.92 69.30 -4.39
N ASN A 539 14.66 69.72 -4.31
CA ASN A 539 13.77 69.33 -3.22
C ASN A 539 13.49 67.82 -3.23
N LEU A 540 13.25 67.23 -4.42
CA LEU A 540 13.07 65.79 -4.57
C LEU A 540 14.27 64.98 -4.07
N ILE A 541 15.50 65.43 -4.38
CA ILE A 541 16.74 64.79 -3.91
C ILE A 541 16.90 64.93 -2.38
N LEU A 542 16.57 66.09 -1.81
CA LEU A 542 16.67 66.33 -0.37
C LEU A 542 15.66 65.49 0.42
N GLU A 543 14.43 65.37 -0.06
CA GLU A 543 13.39 64.59 0.61
C GLU A 543 13.66 63.09 0.53
N ASN A 544 14.21 62.61 -0.59
CA ASN A 544 14.26 61.18 -0.89
C ASN A 544 15.66 60.54 -0.85
N LEU A 545 16.75 61.33 -0.87
CA LEU A 545 18.13 60.83 -0.99
C LEU A 545 19.12 61.56 -0.07
N ALA A 546 18.65 62.37 0.89
CA ALA A 546 19.53 63.14 1.79
C ALA A 546 20.52 62.30 2.61
N ASN A 547 20.21 61.03 2.88
CA ASN A 547 21.06 60.12 3.64
C ASN A 547 21.90 59.19 2.75
N TYR A 548 21.89 59.36 1.42
CA TYR A 548 22.71 58.57 0.51
C TYR A 548 24.15 59.11 0.47
N ASP A 549 25.11 58.30 0.91
CA ASP A 549 26.52 58.71 1.08
C ASP A 549 27.42 58.47 -0.17
N ASP A 550 26.87 57.97 -1.27
CA ASP A 550 27.60 57.56 -2.50
C ASP A 550 27.18 58.41 -3.73
N ASN A 551 27.83 58.22 -4.90
CA ASN A 551 27.63 59.06 -6.08
C ASN A 551 26.25 58.85 -6.71
N LEU A 552 25.40 59.89 -6.70
CA LEU A 552 24.07 59.90 -7.31
C LEU A 552 24.07 59.54 -8.81
N GLU A 553 25.18 59.79 -9.52
CA GLU A 553 25.37 59.38 -10.92
C GLU A 553 25.31 57.85 -11.10
N ASN A 554 25.74 57.07 -10.11
CA ASN A 554 25.70 55.60 -10.15
C ASN A 554 24.26 55.06 -10.06
N ILE A 555 23.45 55.62 -9.16
CA ILE A 555 22.02 55.29 -9.05
C ILE A 555 21.31 55.71 -10.33
N TYR A 556 21.53 56.94 -10.76
CA TYR A 556 20.86 57.53 -11.92
C TYR A 556 21.14 56.73 -13.20
N ASN A 557 22.39 56.30 -13.44
CA ASN A 557 22.76 55.48 -14.60
C ASN A 557 22.15 54.07 -14.59
N LYS A 558 21.87 53.51 -13.40
CA LYS A 558 21.21 52.21 -13.26
C LYS A 558 19.69 52.34 -13.43
N ILE A 559 19.07 53.35 -12.82
CA ILE A 559 17.61 53.58 -12.86
C ILE A 559 17.13 54.11 -14.21
N SER A 560 17.92 54.96 -14.88
CA SER A 560 17.56 55.52 -16.21
C SER A 560 17.42 54.47 -17.32
N LYS A 561 17.90 53.24 -17.10
CA LYS A 561 17.77 52.09 -18.00
C LYS A 561 16.58 51.19 -17.65
N LEU A 562 15.82 51.54 -16.62
CA LEU A 562 14.69 50.79 -16.10
C LEU A 562 13.40 51.58 -16.29
N GLU A 563 12.26 50.94 -16.05
CA GLU A 563 10.95 51.57 -15.97
C GLU A 563 10.43 51.51 -14.52
N ILE A 564 9.57 52.45 -14.14
CA ILE A 564 8.92 52.44 -12.82
C ILE A 564 8.12 51.15 -12.59
N SER A 565 7.53 50.61 -13.66
CA SER A 565 6.80 49.34 -13.69
C SER A 565 7.64 48.17 -13.17
N ASN A 566 8.98 48.20 -13.35
CA ASN A 566 9.87 47.16 -12.84
C ASN A 566 9.94 47.18 -11.30
N PHE A 567 9.95 48.36 -10.68
CA PHE A 567 9.97 48.51 -9.22
C PHE A 567 8.62 48.17 -8.60
N GLU A 568 7.52 48.60 -9.22
CA GLU A 568 6.17 48.24 -8.78
C GLU A 568 5.95 46.72 -8.80
N ASN A 569 6.38 46.04 -9.87
CA ASN A 569 6.24 44.60 -9.98
C ASN A 569 7.11 43.87 -8.95
N LEU A 570 8.36 44.32 -8.74
CA LEU A 570 9.24 43.77 -7.71
C LEU A 570 8.64 43.94 -6.32
N GLU A 571 8.11 45.11 -5.97
CA GLU A 571 7.46 45.35 -4.68
C GLU A 571 6.21 44.48 -4.50
N LYS A 572 5.37 44.35 -5.53
CA LYS A 572 4.21 43.44 -5.51
C LYS A 572 4.64 41.99 -5.24
N PHE A 573 5.78 41.56 -5.79
CA PHE A 573 6.33 40.23 -5.54
C PHE A 573 6.92 40.08 -4.14
N LEU A 574 7.67 41.06 -3.63
CA LEU A 574 8.23 41.03 -2.27
C LEU A 574 7.16 41.02 -1.18
N ASN A 575 6.05 41.74 -1.42
CA ASN A 575 4.91 41.80 -0.52
C ASN A 575 3.94 40.61 -0.71
N PHE A 576 4.17 39.75 -1.72
CA PHE A 576 3.33 38.58 -1.94
C PHE A 576 3.69 37.47 -0.95
N SER A 577 2.82 37.27 0.03
CA SER A 577 2.90 36.15 0.96
C SER A 577 1.92 35.05 0.54
N ARG A 578 2.45 33.85 0.29
CA ARG A 578 1.62 32.68 -0.01
C ARG A 578 0.94 32.16 1.25
N LYS A 579 -0.32 31.78 1.13
CA LYS A 579 -0.94 30.98 2.19
C LYS A 579 -0.36 29.57 2.18
N PRO A 580 -0.15 28.95 3.36
CA PRO A 580 0.22 27.54 3.43
C PRO A 580 -0.87 26.72 2.75
N LYS A 581 -0.48 25.82 1.83
CA LYS A 581 -1.42 24.94 1.14
C LYS A 581 -1.94 23.88 2.11
N VAL A 582 -3.26 23.73 2.15
CA VAL A 582 -3.90 22.60 2.83
C VAL A 582 -3.69 21.36 1.97
N GLU A 583 -2.95 20.38 2.49
CA GLU A 583 -2.60 19.17 1.73
C GLU A 583 -3.64 18.04 1.83
N VAL A 584 -4.32 17.97 2.97
CA VAL A 584 -5.32 16.94 3.29
C VAL A 584 -6.49 17.61 4.00
N LEU A 585 -7.70 17.28 3.57
CA LEU A 585 -8.94 17.74 4.19
C LEU A 585 -9.32 16.88 5.39
N ASP A 586 -10.12 17.46 6.28
CA ASP A 586 -10.78 16.71 7.34
C ASP A 586 -11.82 15.75 6.74
N ASP A 587 -11.54 14.45 6.83
CA ASP A 587 -12.42 13.40 6.31
C ASP A 587 -13.77 13.37 7.03
N LYS A 588 -13.86 13.90 8.26
CA LYS A 588 -15.14 14.10 8.96
C LYS A 588 -16.02 15.10 8.24
N ALA A 589 -15.45 16.24 7.81
CA ALA A 589 -16.22 17.28 7.12
C ALA A 589 -16.80 16.74 5.81
N LEU A 590 -15.99 15.99 5.04
CA LEU A 590 -16.39 15.31 3.80
C LEU A 590 -17.49 14.28 4.05
N PHE A 591 -17.31 13.44 5.07
CA PHE A 591 -18.31 12.46 5.47
C PHE A 591 -19.66 13.12 5.82
N ILE A 592 -19.65 14.16 6.66
CA ILE A 592 -20.87 14.89 7.09
C ILE A 592 -21.62 15.46 5.89
N SER A 593 -20.90 16.03 4.91
CA SER A 593 -21.52 16.61 3.72
C SER A 593 -22.21 15.57 2.86
N HIS A 594 -21.59 14.41 2.65
CA HIS A 594 -22.22 13.35 1.86
C HIS A 594 -23.33 12.63 2.64
N ALA A 595 -23.13 12.35 3.93
CA ALA A 595 -24.15 11.75 4.79
C ALA A 595 -25.44 12.56 4.81
N LYS A 596 -25.34 13.90 4.81
CA LYS A 596 -26.50 14.79 4.67
C LYS A 596 -27.31 14.50 3.40
N LYS A 597 -26.64 14.32 2.26
CA LYS A 597 -27.29 14.04 0.98
C LYS A 597 -27.99 12.68 0.99
N VAL A 598 -27.34 11.66 1.56
CA VAL A 598 -27.95 10.32 1.73
C VAL A 598 -29.19 10.43 2.62
N PHE A 599 -29.10 11.14 3.74
CA PHE A 599 -30.24 11.37 4.62
C PHE A 599 -31.40 12.09 3.90
N GLU A 600 -31.12 13.12 3.10
CA GLU A 600 -32.14 13.81 2.30
C GLU A 600 -32.83 12.88 1.28
N ILE A 601 -32.09 11.93 0.70
CA ILE A 601 -32.66 10.89 -0.18
C ILE A 601 -33.57 9.97 0.62
N LEU A 602 -33.10 9.45 1.76
CA LEU A 602 -33.89 8.58 2.64
C LEU A 602 -35.17 9.28 3.13
N ALA A 603 -35.07 10.54 3.52
CA ALA A 603 -36.21 11.33 3.98
C ALA A 603 -37.29 11.50 2.88
N LYS A 604 -36.88 11.67 1.62
CA LYS A 604 -37.81 11.72 0.49
C LYS A 604 -38.49 10.38 0.23
N LEU A 605 -37.74 9.29 0.30
CA LEU A 605 -38.25 7.92 0.10
C LEU A 605 -39.07 7.42 1.28
N ASN A 606 -38.93 8.00 2.47
CA ASN A 606 -39.65 7.58 3.66
C ASN A 606 -41.19 7.76 3.56
N ASN A 607 -41.69 8.52 2.58
CA ASN A 607 -43.14 8.63 2.34
C ASN A 607 -43.71 7.43 1.55
N ASP A 608 -42.84 6.55 1.04
CA ASP A 608 -43.21 5.34 0.32
C ASP A 608 -43.31 4.13 1.29
N SER A 609 -44.48 3.52 1.36
CA SER A 609 -44.76 2.40 2.26
C SER A 609 -43.99 1.12 1.90
N GLU A 610 -43.69 0.90 0.62
CA GLU A 610 -42.90 -0.25 0.16
C GLU A 610 -41.43 -0.08 0.57
N PHE A 611 -40.88 1.11 0.38
CA PHE A 611 -39.53 1.46 0.80
C PHE A 611 -39.35 1.31 2.32
N GLN A 612 -40.32 1.77 3.13
CA GLN A 612 -40.28 1.60 4.59
C GLN A 612 -40.19 0.13 5.02
N GLN A 613 -40.93 -0.76 4.36
CA GLN A 613 -40.87 -2.19 4.66
C GLN A 613 -39.51 -2.79 4.30
N LEU A 614 -38.96 -2.42 3.13
CA LEU A 614 -37.63 -2.86 2.69
C LEU A 614 -36.54 -2.38 3.65
N TYR A 615 -36.56 -1.10 4.04
CA TYR A 615 -35.61 -0.51 4.98
C TYR A 615 -35.71 -1.16 6.36
N THR A 616 -36.92 -1.42 6.86
CA THR A 616 -37.14 -2.13 8.14
C THR A 616 -36.56 -3.54 8.10
N ARG A 617 -36.79 -4.31 7.02
CA ARG A 617 -36.21 -5.66 6.84
C ARG A 617 -34.70 -5.63 6.75
N PHE A 618 -34.12 -4.63 6.08
CA PHE A 618 -32.69 -4.41 6.02
C PHE A 618 -32.11 -4.17 7.42
N ARG A 619 -32.68 -3.21 8.17
CA ARG A 619 -32.24 -2.86 9.53
C ARG A 619 -32.34 -4.03 10.51
N LEU A 620 -33.41 -4.82 10.44
CA LEU A 620 -33.55 -6.04 11.24
C LEU A 620 -32.48 -7.08 10.91
N SER A 621 -32.14 -7.24 9.62
CA SER A 621 -31.12 -8.20 9.19
C SER A 621 -29.72 -7.82 9.69
N VAL A 622 -29.41 -6.51 9.71
CA VAL A 622 -28.17 -5.97 10.27
C VAL A 622 -28.12 -6.16 11.80
N LYS A 623 -29.15 -5.75 12.54
CA LYS A 623 -29.18 -5.84 14.01
C LYS A 623 -29.16 -7.25 14.55
N GLN A 624 -29.92 -8.16 13.93
CA GLN A 624 -29.98 -9.55 14.37
C GLN A 624 -28.71 -10.33 14.04
N LYS A 625 -27.79 -9.74 13.24
CA LYS A 625 -26.57 -10.41 12.74
C LYS A 625 -26.90 -11.80 12.24
N LYS A 626 -28.00 -11.93 11.49
CA LYS A 626 -28.37 -13.20 10.86
C LYS A 626 -27.11 -13.69 10.16
N LYS A 627 -26.69 -14.93 10.40
CA LYS A 627 -25.46 -15.57 9.88
C LYS A 627 -25.51 -15.76 8.35
N MET A 628 -25.92 -14.72 7.64
CA MET A 628 -26.03 -14.64 6.19
C MET A 628 -24.73 -14.04 5.67
N SER A 629 -24.16 -14.66 4.64
CA SER A 629 -22.92 -14.19 4.02
C SER A 629 -23.08 -12.79 3.39
N PRO A 630 -21.99 -12.03 3.21
CA PRO A 630 -22.01 -10.73 2.54
C PRO A 630 -22.71 -10.74 1.18
N TYR A 631 -22.49 -11.78 0.39
CA TYR A 631 -23.14 -11.97 -0.91
C TYR A 631 -24.66 -12.16 -0.80
N LYS A 632 -25.13 -13.06 0.08
CA LYS A 632 -26.57 -13.27 0.30
C LYS A 632 -27.23 -11.98 0.81
N PHE A 633 -26.55 -11.22 1.68
CA PHE A 633 -27.00 -9.92 2.15
C PHE A 633 -27.16 -8.92 1.00
N LEU A 634 -26.16 -8.85 0.12
CA LEU A 634 -26.16 -7.98 -1.04
C LEU A 634 -27.33 -8.27 -1.99
N LEU A 635 -27.58 -9.54 -2.34
CA LEU A 635 -28.70 -9.93 -3.19
C LEU A 635 -30.05 -9.58 -2.56
N LYS A 636 -30.24 -9.98 -1.30
CA LYS A 636 -31.51 -9.85 -0.59
C LYS A 636 -31.93 -8.39 -0.37
N HIS A 637 -30.95 -7.49 -0.21
CA HIS A 637 -31.18 -6.09 0.11
C HIS A 637 -30.69 -5.12 -0.97
N SER A 638 -30.60 -5.59 -2.21
CA SER A 638 -29.99 -4.85 -3.32
C SER A 638 -30.58 -3.45 -3.52
N GLU A 639 -31.90 -3.28 -3.41
CA GLU A 639 -32.58 -1.99 -3.57
C GLU A 639 -32.14 -0.95 -2.54
N ILE A 640 -32.09 -1.31 -1.25
CA ILE A 640 -31.61 -0.42 -0.19
C ILE A 640 -30.11 -0.17 -0.31
N ILE A 641 -29.34 -1.18 -0.69
CA ILE A 641 -27.88 -1.06 -0.85
C ILE A 641 -27.53 -0.07 -1.96
N LYS A 642 -28.27 -0.08 -3.08
CA LYS A 642 -28.09 0.88 -4.18
C LYS A 642 -28.30 2.34 -3.76
N VAL A 643 -29.09 2.58 -2.71
CA VAL A 643 -29.33 3.92 -2.14
C VAL A 643 -28.26 4.30 -1.13
N LEU A 644 -27.89 3.39 -0.23
CA LEU A 644 -27.01 3.67 0.91
C LEU A 644 -25.52 3.66 0.56
N PHE A 645 -25.11 2.83 -0.40
CA PHE A 645 -23.72 2.56 -0.71
C PHE A 645 -23.42 2.88 -2.18
N PRO A 646 -22.93 4.10 -2.49
CA PRO A 646 -22.54 4.46 -3.85
C PRO A 646 -21.34 3.63 -4.37
N VAL A 647 -20.56 3.01 -3.49
CA VAL A 647 -19.37 2.25 -3.83
C VAL A 647 -19.50 0.81 -3.35
N ILE A 648 -19.34 -0.15 -4.27
CA ILE A 648 -19.29 -1.58 -3.97
C ILE A 648 -17.84 -2.04 -4.13
N ILE A 649 -17.28 -2.68 -3.11
CA ILE A 649 -15.90 -3.17 -3.10
C ILE A 649 -15.91 -4.69 -2.96
N THR A 650 -15.32 -5.40 -3.91
CA THR A 650 -15.46 -6.85 -3.99
C THR A 650 -14.29 -7.57 -4.66
N THR A 651 -14.29 -8.90 -4.69
CA THR A 651 -13.36 -9.72 -5.47
C THR A 651 -14.02 -10.18 -6.78
N PRO A 652 -13.26 -10.55 -7.82
CA PRO A 652 -13.83 -10.86 -9.13
C PRO A 652 -14.91 -11.96 -9.08
N ASP A 653 -14.80 -12.91 -8.16
CA ASP A 653 -15.71 -14.08 -8.08
C ASP A 653 -17.13 -13.79 -7.54
N ILE A 654 -17.38 -12.59 -7.01
CA ILE A 654 -18.71 -12.25 -6.48
C ILE A 654 -19.67 -11.99 -7.64
N GLU A 655 -20.84 -12.65 -7.59
CA GLU A 655 -21.85 -12.46 -8.63
C GLU A 655 -22.58 -11.12 -8.45
N LEU A 656 -22.71 -10.36 -9.54
CA LEU A 656 -23.24 -9.00 -9.55
C LEU A 656 -24.52 -8.90 -10.39
N ILE A 657 -25.33 -9.97 -10.41
CA ILE A 657 -26.50 -10.13 -11.28
C ILE A 657 -27.60 -9.08 -11.09
N MET A 658 -27.68 -8.47 -9.90
CA MET A 658 -28.59 -7.38 -9.54
C MET A 658 -28.22 -6.02 -10.16
N PHE A 659 -27.03 -5.89 -10.73
CA PHE A 659 -26.58 -4.69 -11.42
C PHE A 659 -26.72 -4.87 -12.93
N GLU A 660 -27.12 -3.80 -13.61
CA GLU A 660 -27.24 -3.79 -15.06
C GLU A 660 -25.95 -3.30 -15.73
N LYS A 661 -25.89 -3.43 -17.06
CA LYS A 661 -24.81 -2.90 -17.88
C LYS A 661 -24.58 -1.41 -17.60
N LYS A 662 -23.31 -0.99 -17.46
CA LYS A 662 -22.93 0.43 -17.25
C LYS A 662 -23.67 1.09 -16.07
N TYR A 663 -24.11 0.30 -15.07
CA TYR A 663 -24.74 0.81 -13.86
C TYR A 663 -23.82 1.74 -13.07
N PHE A 664 -22.54 1.37 -12.94
CA PHE A 664 -21.56 2.18 -12.24
C PHE A 664 -20.95 3.23 -13.16
N ASP A 665 -20.75 4.45 -12.64
CA ASP A 665 -20.00 5.47 -13.37
C ASP A 665 -18.53 5.04 -13.54
N TYR A 666 -17.98 4.34 -12.55
CA TYR A 666 -16.59 3.86 -12.57
C TYR A 666 -16.49 2.37 -12.25
N VAL A 667 -15.59 1.68 -12.93
CA VAL A 667 -15.02 0.40 -12.49
C VAL A 667 -13.53 0.61 -12.24
N ILE A 668 -13.09 0.33 -11.01
CA ILE A 668 -11.70 0.42 -10.59
C ILE A 668 -11.18 -0.98 -10.33
N ILE A 669 -10.16 -1.41 -11.06
CA ILE A 669 -9.48 -2.69 -10.81
C ILE A 669 -8.11 -2.42 -10.21
N ASP A 670 -7.90 -2.79 -8.94
CA ASP A 670 -6.61 -2.76 -8.26
C ASP A 670 -5.88 -4.10 -8.43
N GLU A 671 -4.55 -4.06 -8.47
CA GLU A 671 -3.70 -5.18 -8.90
C GLU A 671 -4.08 -5.74 -10.28
N ALA A 672 -4.45 -4.85 -11.21
CA ALA A 672 -4.89 -5.20 -12.56
C ALA A 672 -3.85 -5.98 -13.38
N SER A 673 -2.56 -5.91 -13.04
CA SER A 673 -1.53 -6.73 -13.68
C SER A 673 -1.59 -8.20 -13.28
N GLN A 674 -2.23 -8.54 -12.16
CA GLN A 674 -2.37 -9.90 -11.65
C GLN A 674 -3.69 -10.55 -12.05
N MET A 675 -4.71 -9.75 -12.38
CA MET A 675 -6.03 -10.26 -12.73
C MET A 675 -6.04 -10.80 -14.16
N PHE A 676 -6.45 -12.06 -14.33
CA PHE A 676 -6.59 -12.68 -15.65
C PHE A 676 -7.59 -11.88 -16.49
N LEU A 677 -7.33 -11.81 -17.80
CA LEU A 677 -8.17 -11.08 -18.74
C LEU A 677 -9.65 -11.51 -18.64
N GLU A 678 -9.93 -12.82 -18.70
CA GLU A 678 -11.31 -13.31 -18.63
C GLU A 678 -12.04 -13.03 -17.32
N GLU A 679 -11.33 -12.96 -16.18
CA GLU A 679 -11.94 -12.64 -14.87
C GLU A 679 -12.32 -11.16 -14.80
N ALA A 680 -11.52 -10.29 -15.43
CA ALA A 680 -11.70 -8.85 -15.38
C ALA A 680 -12.74 -8.32 -16.38
N LEU A 681 -12.84 -8.91 -17.57
CA LEU A 681 -13.73 -8.43 -18.65
C LEU A 681 -15.21 -8.32 -18.20
N PRO A 682 -15.80 -9.30 -17.48
CA PRO A 682 -17.14 -9.18 -16.93
C PRO A 682 -17.31 -8.03 -15.94
N LEU A 683 -16.27 -7.67 -15.18
CA LEU A 683 -16.33 -6.53 -14.26
C LEU A 683 -16.44 -5.20 -15.01
N LEU A 684 -15.71 -5.06 -16.12
CA LEU A 684 -15.72 -3.85 -16.94
C LEU A 684 -17.09 -3.57 -17.60
N PHE A 685 -17.90 -4.61 -17.81
CA PHE A 685 -19.25 -4.51 -18.35
C PHE A 685 -20.17 -3.61 -17.51
N TYR A 686 -19.95 -3.57 -16.19
CA TYR A 686 -20.78 -2.81 -15.27
C TYR A 686 -20.43 -1.31 -15.22
N GLY A 687 -19.31 -0.87 -15.82
CA GLY A 687 -18.77 0.49 -15.67
C GLY A 687 -18.77 1.35 -16.94
N LYS A 688 -18.94 2.67 -16.78
CA LYS A 688 -18.75 3.64 -17.86
C LYS A 688 -17.26 4.00 -18.04
N ILE A 689 -16.59 4.43 -16.97
CA ILE A 689 -15.16 4.75 -16.95
C ILE A 689 -14.37 3.62 -16.29
N LYS A 690 -13.23 3.26 -16.87
CA LYS A 690 -12.37 2.14 -16.43
C LYS A 690 -11.05 2.69 -15.91
N VAL A 691 -10.77 2.42 -14.64
CA VAL A 691 -9.53 2.80 -13.98
C VAL A 691 -8.79 1.53 -13.61
N LEU A 692 -7.67 1.27 -14.27
CA LEU A 692 -6.89 0.05 -14.05
C LEU A 692 -5.62 0.43 -13.32
N VAL A 693 -5.45 -0.11 -12.11
CA VAL A 693 -4.34 0.19 -11.22
C VAL A 693 -3.50 -1.06 -11.01
N GLY A 694 -2.20 -0.99 -11.28
CA GLY A 694 -1.33 -2.15 -11.20
C GLY A 694 0.11 -1.85 -11.56
N ASP A 695 0.88 -2.86 -11.96
CA ASP A 695 2.24 -2.66 -12.46
C ASP A 695 2.58 -3.75 -13.47
N HIS A 696 2.75 -3.36 -14.74
CA HIS A 696 3.04 -4.29 -15.82
C HIS A 696 4.47 -4.87 -15.75
N GLN A 697 5.35 -4.25 -14.94
CA GLN A 697 6.72 -4.69 -14.68
C GLN A 697 6.82 -5.68 -13.50
N GLN A 698 5.72 -5.91 -12.78
CA GLN A 698 5.62 -6.92 -11.72
C GLN A 698 5.04 -8.23 -12.25
N MET A 699 4.87 -9.22 -11.37
CA MET A 699 4.34 -10.53 -11.75
C MET A 699 2.96 -10.40 -12.40
N GLN A 700 2.84 -11.05 -13.55
CA GLN A 700 1.62 -11.25 -14.32
C GLN A 700 1.04 -12.64 -13.99
N PRO A 701 -0.25 -12.86 -14.23
CA PRO A 701 -0.83 -14.18 -14.05
C PRO A 701 -0.24 -15.16 -15.07
N ILE A 702 0.13 -16.35 -14.61
CA ILE A 702 0.77 -17.39 -15.45
C ILE A 702 -0.19 -18.57 -15.62
N ARG A 703 -0.41 -18.97 -16.87
CA ARG A 703 -1.14 -20.21 -17.21
C ARG A 703 -0.20 -21.38 -17.38
N TRP A 704 -0.20 -22.27 -16.41
CA TRP A 704 0.63 -23.47 -16.42
C TRP A 704 0.20 -24.50 -17.49
N PHE A 705 -1.05 -24.44 -17.96
CA PHE A 705 -1.64 -25.44 -18.86
C PHE A 705 -2.36 -24.83 -20.07
N ALA A 706 -2.00 -23.62 -20.50
CA ALA A 706 -2.54 -23.07 -21.75
C ALA A 706 -2.30 -24.09 -22.87
N SER A 707 -3.40 -24.63 -23.38
CA SER A 707 -3.40 -25.71 -24.35
C SER A 707 -2.61 -25.26 -25.59
N LYS A 708 -1.78 -26.16 -26.13
CA LYS A 708 -1.12 -26.03 -27.45
C LYS A 708 -2.16 -26.00 -28.62
N ILE A 709 -3.27 -25.29 -28.46
CA ILE A 709 -4.35 -25.25 -29.46
C ILE A 709 -4.08 -24.16 -30.51
N ASN A 710 -3.23 -23.17 -30.24
CA ASN A 710 -3.08 -21.99 -31.12
C ASN A 710 -1.62 -21.68 -31.52
N GLU A 711 -0.91 -22.61 -32.15
CA GLU A 711 0.32 -22.24 -32.89
C GLU A 711 0.00 -21.61 -34.27
N GLU A 712 -1.26 -21.52 -34.71
CA GLU A 712 -1.60 -21.18 -36.10
C GLU A 712 -2.56 -19.98 -36.34
N SER A 713 -2.88 -19.14 -35.34
CA SER A 713 -3.75 -17.96 -35.60
C SER A 713 -3.06 -16.63 -35.25
N GLU A 714 -2.27 -16.10 -36.18
CA GLU A 714 -1.59 -14.80 -36.08
C GLU A 714 -2.58 -13.60 -35.96
N ASP A 715 -3.86 -13.78 -36.29
CA ASP A 715 -4.89 -12.72 -36.31
C ASP A 715 -5.72 -12.58 -35.01
N ASP A 716 -5.43 -13.32 -33.94
CA ASP A 716 -6.22 -13.27 -32.69
C ASP A 716 -5.68 -12.22 -31.70
N ALA A 717 -6.38 -11.09 -31.60
CA ALA A 717 -6.04 -9.98 -30.70
C ALA A 717 -6.02 -10.33 -29.20
N PHE A 718 -6.62 -11.46 -28.79
CA PHE A 718 -6.64 -11.90 -27.39
C PHE A 718 -5.66 -13.07 -27.10
N ALA A 719 -5.07 -13.69 -28.12
CA ALA A 719 -4.31 -14.94 -27.94
C ALA A 719 -3.05 -14.80 -27.07
N ASN A 720 -2.45 -13.61 -27.03
CA ASN A 720 -1.18 -13.37 -26.34
C ASN A 720 -1.29 -12.48 -25.10
N ILE A 721 -2.50 -12.12 -24.69
CA ILE A 721 -2.73 -11.19 -23.58
C ILE A 721 -3.22 -11.96 -22.36
N GLU A 722 -2.46 -11.90 -21.26
CA GLU A 722 -2.77 -12.67 -20.05
C GLU A 722 -3.52 -11.84 -19.00
N SER A 723 -3.14 -10.58 -18.83
CA SER A 723 -3.73 -9.67 -17.82
C SER A 723 -4.61 -8.59 -18.42
N ILE A 724 -5.56 -8.09 -17.63
CA ILE A 724 -6.39 -6.94 -18.05
C ILE A 724 -5.58 -5.65 -18.21
N LEU A 725 -4.49 -5.48 -17.45
CA LEU A 725 -3.61 -4.33 -17.59
C LEU A 725 -2.89 -4.34 -18.94
N GLU A 726 -2.37 -5.50 -19.35
CA GLU A 726 -1.75 -5.70 -20.66
C GLU A 726 -2.75 -5.47 -21.79
N TYR A 727 -3.99 -5.97 -21.64
CA TYR A 727 -5.07 -5.68 -22.59
C TYR A 727 -5.29 -4.18 -22.78
N ALA A 728 -5.40 -3.43 -21.68
CA ALA A 728 -5.59 -2.00 -21.74
C ALA A 728 -4.39 -1.24 -22.33
N HIS A 729 -3.17 -1.69 -22.05
CA HIS A 729 -1.96 -1.17 -22.71
C HIS A 729 -2.02 -1.40 -24.23
N SER A 730 -2.41 -2.61 -24.67
CA SER A 730 -2.53 -2.94 -26.11
C SER A 730 -3.59 -2.09 -26.82
N LYS A 731 -4.65 -1.68 -26.13
CA LYS A 731 -5.68 -0.74 -26.63
C LYS A 731 -5.22 0.73 -26.62
N GLY A 732 -4.03 1.01 -26.07
CA GLY A 732 -3.48 2.35 -25.96
C GLY A 732 -4.20 3.22 -24.94
N VAL A 733 -4.75 2.64 -23.87
CA VAL A 733 -5.34 3.42 -22.77
C VAL A 733 -4.27 4.37 -22.21
N PHE A 734 -4.68 5.60 -21.89
CA PHE A 734 -3.78 6.61 -21.36
C PHE A 734 -3.20 6.15 -20.03
N ASN A 735 -1.87 6.08 -19.94
CA ASN A 735 -1.16 5.54 -18.79
C ASN A 735 -0.40 6.63 -18.03
N ILE A 736 -0.34 6.50 -16.71
CA ILE A 736 0.31 7.43 -15.80
C ILE A 736 1.13 6.62 -14.81
N MET A 737 2.45 6.84 -14.79
CA MET A 737 3.35 6.24 -13.82
C MET A 737 3.36 7.06 -12.52
N LEU A 738 3.26 6.38 -11.39
CA LEU A 738 3.54 6.95 -10.07
C LEU A 738 5.04 6.88 -9.82
N ASP A 739 5.69 8.04 -9.73
CA ASP A 739 7.13 8.19 -9.97
C ASP A 739 7.99 8.26 -8.71
N LYS A 740 7.44 8.15 -7.49
CA LYS A 740 8.20 8.34 -6.24
C LYS A 740 8.07 7.14 -5.30
N ASN A 741 9.19 6.62 -4.82
CA ASN A 741 9.21 5.53 -3.84
C ASN A 741 9.30 6.06 -2.40
N TYR A 742 8.25 5.82 -1.62
CA TYR A 742 8.19 6.19 -0.20
C TYR A 742 8.45 5.02 0.75
N ARG A 743 8.47 3.80 0.24
CA ARG A 743 8.60 2.57 1.04
C ARG A 743 10.02 2.35 1.54
N SER A 744 11.02 2.43 0.66
CA SER A 744 12.39 2.06 1.02
C SER A 744 13.01 3.13 1.93
N HIS A 745 13.63 2.67 3.01
CA HIS A 745 14.38 3.56 3.90
C HIS A 745 15.76 3.92 3.35
N HIS A 746 16.27 3.14 2.40
CA HIS A 746 17.56 3.36 1.75
C HIS A 746 17.43 3.16 0.23
N ALA A 747 18.19 3.93 -0.54
CA ALA A 747 18.06 4.01 -1.99
C ALA A 747 18.58 2.76 -2.69
N SER A 748 19.66 2.14 -2.19
CA SER A 748 20.24 0.92 -2.79
C SER A 748 19.25 -0.23 -2.93
N LEU A 749 18.21 -0.30 -2.08
CA LEU A 749 17.16 -1.33 -2.16
C LEU A 749 16.32 -1.25 -3.45
N MET A 750 16.29 -0.10 -4.12
CA MET A 750 15.40 0.15 -5.26
C MET A 750 16.11 0.68 -6.50
N THR A 751 17.41 1.01 -6.43
CA THR A 751 18.16 1.58 -7.57
C THR A 751 18.35 0.58 -8.71
N PHE A 752 18.57 -0.70 -8.39
CA PHE A 752 18.56 -1.78 -9.39
C PHE A 752 17.21 -1.81 -10.11
N ASN A 753 16.11 -1.85 -9.35
CA ASN A 753 14.77 -1.93 -9.91
C ASN A 753 14.43 -0.70 -10.77
N SER A 754 14.75 0.51 -10.27
CA SER A 754 14.52 1.77 -10.99
C SER A 754 15.20 1.77 -12.36
N ARG A 755 16.45 1.31 -12.46
CA ARG A 755 17.18 1.26 -13.72
C ARG A 755 16.57 0.27 -14.73
N HIS A 756 16.33 -0.96 -14.28
CA HIS A 756 16.05 -2.08 -15.19
C HIS A 756 14.58 -2.29 -15.52
N PHE A 757 13.67 -1.85 -14.64
CA PHE A 757 12.23 -2.03 -14.85
C PHE A 757 11.49 -0.71 -15.07
N TYR A 758 12.09 0.43 -14.70
CA TYR A 758 11.40 1.72 -14.68
C TYR A 758 12.19 2.85 -15.36
N GLU A 759 13.15 2.50 -16.24
CA GLU A 759 13.92 3.43 -17.07
C GLU A 759 14.54 4.62 -16.32
N SER A 760 14.86 4.42 -15.04
CA SER A 760 15.32 5.46 -14.11
C SER A 760 14.35 6.62 -13.87
N GLU A 761 13.08 6.49 -14.27
CA GLU A 761 12.02 7.47 -13.98
C GLU A 761 11.54 7.39 -12.51
N LEU A 762 11.73 6.23 -11.86
CA LEU A 762 11.38 6.06 -10.45
C LEU A 762 12.37 6.81 -9.54
N LYS A 763 11.86 7.84 -8.86
CA LYS A 763 12.57 8.65 -7.88
C LYS A 763 12.68 7.95 -6.52
N ILE A 764 13.91 7.86 -6.02
CA ILE A 764 14.28 7.14 -4.81
C ILE A 764 15.29 7.98 -4.04
N ALA A 765 15.05 8.15 -2.74
CA ALA A 765 15.98 8.78 -1.83
C ALA A 765 16.06 8.02 -0.50
N ASN A 766 17.19 8.17 0.17
CA ASN A 766 17.41 7.63 1.52
C ASN A 766 16.49 8.33 2.52
N ASN A 767 16.15 7.68 3.63
CA ASN A 767 15.59 8.39 4.78
C ASN A 767 16.72 9.14 5.50
N TYR A 768 16.44 10.35 5.93
CA TYR A 768 17.38 11.15 6.71
C TYR A 768 17.75 10.44 8.01
N LYS A 769 19.07 10.27 8.25
CA LYS A 769 19.66 9.57 9.41
C LYS A 769 19.33 8.08 9.51
N PHE A 770 19.13 7.40 8.40
CA PHE A 770 19.16 5.94 8.42
C PHE A 770 20.57 5.46 8.81
N GLU A 771 20.71 4.71 9.91
CA GLU A 771 22.00 4.29 10.50
C GLU A 771 22.49 2.90 10.06
N GLY A 772 21.74 2.20 9.20
CA GLY A 772 22.13 0.87 8.73
C GLY A 772 23.30 0.94 7.76
N THR A 773 24.48 0.45 8.16
CA THR A 773 25.68 0.37 7.31
C THR A 773 25.59 -0.75 6.27
N ASP A 774 24.93 -1.86 6.61
CA ASP A 774 24.81 -3.05 5.75
C ASP A 774 23.36 -3.28 5.31
N VAL A 775 22.90 -2.44 4.38
CA VAL A 775 21.51 -2.45 3.86
C VAL A 775 21.23 -3.67 2.99
N ILE A 776 22.19 -4.01 2.13
CA ILE A 776 22.19 -5.22 1.31
C ILE A 776 23.41 -6.00 1.76
N GLU A 777 23.18 -7.05 2.54
CA GLU A 777 24.23 -7.94 3.04
C GLU A 777 24.25 -9.21 2.18
N VAL A 778 25.42 -9.58 1.68
CA VAL A 778 25.58 -10.75 0.81
C VAL A 778 26.47 -11.77 1.50
N GLN A 779 25.95 -12.97 1.73
CA GLN A 779 26.65 -14.09 2.33
C GLN A 779 26.88 -15.17 1.27
N ASN A 780 28.15 -15.44 0.97
CA ASN A 780 28.52 -16.56 0.11
C ASN A 780 28.73 -17.81 0.98
N VAL A 781 27.88 -18.82 0.80
CA VAL A 781 27.84 -20.00 1.70
C VAL A 781 28.40 -21.27 1.05
N ASN A 782 28.88 -21.21 -0.19
CA ASN A 782 29.48 -22.33 -0.94
C ASN A 782 28.63 -23.62 -0.87
N GLY A 783 27.30 -23.49 -0.98
CA GLY A 783 26.39 -24.62 -1.01
C GLY A 783 26.33 -25.29 -2.39
N GLN A 784 25.87 -26.54 -2.43
CA GLN A 784 25.69 -27.29 -3.67
C GLN A 784 24.21 -27.38 -4.02
N TRP A 785 23.91 -27.22 -5.31
CA TRP A 785 22.60 -27.50 -5.86
C TRP A 785 22.45 -29.01 -6.03
N ASP A 786 21.64 -29.63 -5.17
CA ASP A 786 21.25 -31.04 -5.29
C ASP A 786 19.73 -31.18 -5.19
N GLY A 787 19.11 -31.95 -6.09
CA GLY A 787 17.66 -32.19 -6.07
C GLY A 787 16.80 -30.92 -6.17
N GLN A 788 17.26 -29.86 -6.86
CA GLN A 788 16.58 -28.55 -6.95
C GLN A 788 16.53 -27.75 -5.64
N GLN A 789 17.41 -28.06 -4.69
CA GLN A 789 17.54 -27.36 -3.41
C GLN A 789 19.03 -27.22 -3.03
N ASN A 790 19.29 -26.37 -2.06
CA ASN A 790 20.60 -26.15 -1.46
C ASN A 790 20.43 -26.12 0.06
N LEU A 791 20.75 -27.23 0.70
CA LEU A 791 20.53 -27.41 2.15
C LEU A 791 21.46 -26.54 3.00
N VAL A 792 22.64 -26.18 2.49
CA VAL A 792 23.59 -25.30 3.18
C VAL A 792 23.01 -23.89 3.25
N GLU A 793 22.51 -23.36 2.13
CA GLU A 793 21.77 -22.10 2.10
C GLU A 793 20.51 -22.15 2.96
N ALA A 794 19.72 -23.23 2.88
CA ALA A 794 18.48 -23.37 3.63
C ALA A 794 18.71 -23.28 5.15
N LYS A 795 19.79 -23.91 5.65
CA LYS A 795 20.19 -23.78 7.06
C LYS A 795 20.65 -22.36 7.40
N ALA A 796 21.50 -21.78 6.55
CA ALA A 796 22.01 -20.42 6.77
C ALA A 796 20.89 -19.38 6.88
N VAL A 797 19.89 -19.41 6.00
CA VAL A 797 18.78 -18.45 6.07
C VAL A 797 17.92 -18.59 7.33
N VAL A 798 17.72 -19.82 7.83
CA VAL A 798 16.98 -20.05 9.08
C VAL A 798 17.77 -19.54 10.29
N GLU A 799 19.08 -19.74 10.31
CA GLU A 799 19.96 -19.20 11.36
C GLU A 799 20.01 -17.67 11.36
N ILE A 800 20.07 -17.06 10.16
CA ILE A 800 20.00 -15.60 10.00
C ILE A 800 18.64 -15.09 10.49
N ALA A 801 17.54 -15.77 10.14
CA ALA A 801 16.22 -15.42 10.61
C ALA A 801 16.17 -15.42 12.14
N GLN A 802 16.65 -16.50 12.77
CA GLN A 802 16.72 -16.63 14.23
C GLN A 802 17.49 -15.48 14.89
N LYS A 803 18.64 -15.10 14.35
CA LYS A 803 19.48 -13.99 14.87
C LYS A 803 18.81 -12.62 14.78
N ASN A 804 17.79 -12.47 13.92
CA ASN A 804 17.17 -11.19 13.60
C ASN A 804 15.72 -11.04 14.08
N ILE A 805 15.12 -12.05 14.72
CA ILE A 805 13.72 -12.04 15.23
C ILE A 805 13.40 -10.82 16.09
N ASN A 806 14.34 -10.39 16.93
CA ASN A 806 14.16 -9.29 17.88
C ASN A 806 14.65 -7.94 17.33
N LYS A 807 15.32 -7.93 16.18
CA LYS A 807 15.84 -6.71 15.55
C LYS A 807 14.84 -6.07 14.59
N PHE A 808 13.99 -6.89 13.96
CA PHE A 808 13.03 -6.43 12.97
C PHE A 808 11.60 -6.82 13.34
N PRO A 809 10.61 -5.91 13.20
CA PRO A 809 9.21 -6.20 13.48
C PRO A 809 8.63 -7.28 12.56
N THR A 810 9.00 -7.27 11.28
CA THR A 810 8.47 -8.19 10.26
C THR A 810 9.59 -8.74 9.38
N MET A 811 9.46 -10.00 8.95
CA MET A 811 10.47 -10.68 8.13
C MET A 811 9.85 -11.51 7.01
N ILE A 812 10.52 -11.55 5.85
CA ILE A 812 10.25 -12.49 4.77
C ILE A 812 11.48 -13.37 4.58
N ILE A 813 11.29 -14.69 4.52
CA ILE A 813 12.28 -15.65 4.03
C ILE A 813 11.84 -16.08 2.62
N LEU A 814 12.62 -15.69 1.62
CA LEU A 814 12.32 -15.89 0.21
C LEU A 814 13.24 -16.95 -0.40
N ALA A 815 12.65 -17.99 -0.96
CA ALA A 815 13.35 -19.01 -1.71
C ALA A 815 13.17 -18.83 -3.23
N PHE A 816 14.22 -19.01 -4.01
CA PHE A 816 14.13 -18.83 -5.48
C PHE A 816 13.34 -19.92 -6.21
N ASN A 817 13.04 -21.03 -5.55
CA ASN A 817 12.19 -22.09 -6.09
C ASN A 817 11.38 -22.79 -4.98
N LYS A 818 10.35 -23.55 -5.37
CA LYS A 818 9.45 -24.21 -4.41
C LYS A 818 10.12 -25.31 -3.59
N ASN A 819 11.06 -26.05 -4.16
CA ASN A 819 11.76 -27.12 -3.44
C ASN A 819 12.65 -26.54 -2.33
N GLN A 820 13.31 -25.41 -2.58
CA GLN A 820 14.06 -24.68 -1.58
C GLN A 820 13.15 -24.12 -0.48
N GLN A 821 11.96 -23.60 -0.83
CA GLN A 821 10.98 -23.19 0.18
C GLN A 821 10.61 -24.38 1.09
N ASN A 822 10.30 -25.54 0.50
CA ASN A 822 9.94 -26.74 1.26
C ASN A 822 11.08 -27.20 2.18
N ALA A 823 12.33 -27.10 1.72
CA ALA A 823 13.50 -27.43 2.54
C ALA A 823 13.64 -26.51 3.76
N ILE A 824 13.46 -25.20 3.57
CA ILE A 824 13.47 -24.20 4.65
C ILE A 824 12.33 -24.46 5.63
N GLU A 825 11.11 -24.66 5.15
CA GLU A 825 9.95 -24.96 6.00
C GLU A 825 10.14 -26.23 6.82
N ARG A 826 10.70 -27.27 6.21
CA ARG A 826 11.02 -28.52 6.90
C ARG A 826 11.99 -28.27 8.06
N ILE A 827 13.09 -27.55 7.81
CA ILE A 827 14.07 -27.21 8.85
C ILE A 827 13.41 -26.43 9.99
N ILE A 828 12.53 -25.46 9.66
CA ILE A 828 11.83 -24.65 10.66
C ILE A 828 10.91 -25.52 11.52
N PHE A 829 10.03 -26.32 10.90
CA PHE A 829 9.06 -27.13 11.63
C PHE A 829 9.70 -28.28 12.43
N GLU A 830 10.87 -28.76 12.01
CA GLU A 830 11.59 -29.83 12.71
C GLU A 830 12.45 -29.30 13.87
N SER A 831 12.94 -28.05 13.83
CA SER A 831 14.01 -27.60 14.74
C SER A 831 13.89 -26.17 15.30
N TYR A 832 12.93 -25.35 14.84
CA TYR A 832 12.81 -23.93 15.23
C TYR A 832 11.37 -23.54 15.62
N PRO A 833 10.87 -23.99 16.80
CA PRO A 833 9.49 -23.75 17.23
C PRO A 833 9.15 -22.26 17.41
N GLU A 834 10.13 -21.42 17.77
CA GLU A 834 9.96 -19.97 17.86
C GLU A 834 9.64 -19.34 16.50
N ILE A 835 10.38 -19.73 15.45
CA ILE A 835 10.11 -19.27 14.07
C ILE A 835 8.76 -19.81 13.60
N GLU A 836 8.46 -21.09 13.86
CA GLU A 836 7.15 -21.67 13.54
C GLU A 836 6.00 -20.83 14.13
N LYS A 837 6.09 -20.48 15.42
CA LYS A 837 5.04 -19.67 16.09
C LYS A 837 4.84 -18.32 15.41
N LEU A 838 5.92 -17.70 14.95
CA LEU A 838 5.91 -16.40 14.27
C LEU A 838 5.39 -16.48 12.82
N ILE A 839 5.41 -17.65 12.20
CA ILE A 839 4.74 -17.88 10.91
C ILE A 839 3.23 -17.82 11.09
N TYR A 840 2.68 -18.39 12.17
CA TYR A 840 1.23 -18.34 12.43
C TYR A 840 0.71 -16.95 12.83
N THR A 841 1.58 -16.02 13.24
CA THR A 841 1.22 -14.64 13.55
C THR A 841 1.52 -13.65 12.41
N ASP A 842 1.88 -14.16 11.22
CA ASP A 842 2.32 -13.38 10.05
C ASP A 842 3.52 -12.45 10.32
N LYS A 843 4.25 -12.66 11.41
CA LYS A 843 5.50 -11.91 11.69
C LYS A 843 6.62 -12.36 10.76
N ILE A 844 6.66 -13.66 10.43
CA ILE A 844 7.60 -14.26 9.49
C ILE A 844 6.81 -14.91 8.36
N ILE A 845 7.08 -14.51 7.11
CA ILE A 845 6.48 -15.12 5.93
C ILE A 845 7.56 -15.94 5.21
N VAL A 846 7.28 -17.21 4.91
CA VAL A 846 8.19 -18.07 4.14
C VAL A 846 7.54 -18.38 2.80
N ASN A 847 8.11 -17.83 1.73
CA ASN A 847 7.54 -17.92 0.38
C ASN A 847 8.61 -18.24 -0.67
N SER A 848 8.16 -18.76 -1.81
CA SER A 848 8.98 -18.90 -3.01
C SER A 848 8.79 -17.68 -3.92
N LEU A 849 9.70 -17.51 -4.88
CA LEU A 849 9.69 -16.45 -5.88
C LEU A 849 8.37 -16.37 -6.67
N GLU A 850 7.72 -17.51 -6.87
CA GLU A 850 6.41 -17.63 -7.54
C GLU A 850 5.25 -17.06 -6.70
N ASN A 851 5.41 -16.97 -5.38
CA ASN A 851 4.32 -16.68 -4.43
C ASN A 851 4.48 -15.35 -3.67
N ILE A 852 5.59 -14.62 -3.84
CA ILE A 852 6.00 -13.51 -2.95
C ILE A 852 5.27 -12.16 -3.19
N GLN A 853 4.06 -12.15 -3.75
CA GLN A 853 3.42 -10.91 -4.21
C GLN A 853 2.42 -10.33 -3.21
N GLY A 854 2.62 -9.06 -2.86
CA GLY A 854 1.74 -8.30 -1.96
C GLY A 854 2.29 -8.19 -0.53
N ASP A 855 3.17 -9.12 -0.15
CA ASP A 855 3.85 -9.09 1.15
C ASP A 855 4.96 -8.03 1.19
N GLU A 856 5.27 -7.51 2.38
CA GLU A 856 6.40 -6.60 2.60
C GLU A 856 6.93 -6.75 4.03
N ALA A 857 8.24 -6.64 4.21
CA ALA A 857 8.88 -6.83 5.51
C ALA A 857 9.97 -5.80 5.76
N ASP A 858 10.26 -5.56 7.04
CA ASP A 858 11.40 -4.73 7.44
C ASP A 858 12.72 -5.41 7.05
N LEU A 859 12.80 -6.74 7.19
CA LEU A 859 13.90 -7.58 6.73
C LEU A 859 13.44 -8.61 5.69
N VAL A 860 14.14 -8.72 4.56
CA VAL A 860 13.98 -9.80 3.60
C VAL A 860 15.27 -10.63 3.56
N ILE A 861 15.15 -11.94 3.79
CA ILE A 861 16.24 -12.91 3.69
C ILE A 861 16.01 -13.76 2.45
N ILE A 862 16.96 -13.80 1.54
CA ILE A 862 16.85 -14.49 0.26
C ILE A 862 17.80 -15.70 0.24
N SER A 863 17.29 -16.87 -0.16
CA SER A 863 18.10 -18.01 -0.60
C SER A 863 17.99 -18.16 -2.11
N VAL A 864 19.12 -17.97 -2.80
CA VAL A 864 19.23 -18.08 -4.26
C VAL A 864 19.20 -19.54 -4.72
N ALA A 865 19.67 -20.46 -3.89
CA ALA A 865 19.80 -21.91 -4.05
C ALA A 865 20.75 -22.39 -5.15
N TYR A 866 21.03 -21.57 -6.15
CA TYR A 866 21.78 -21.96 -7.34
C TYR A 866 23.30 -21.92 -7.12
N ASP A 867 24.01 -22.88 -7.73
CA ASP A 867 25.47 -22.95 -7.83
C ASP A 867 25.90 -23.04 -9.32
N GLN A 868 27.19 -23.19 -9.61
CA GLN A 868 27.70 -23.31 -10.98
C GLN A 868 27.16 -24.54 -11.75
N SER A 869 26.69 -25.59 -11.07
CA SER A 869 26.14 -26.80 -11.70
C SER A 869 24.68 -26.64 -12.16
N ALA A 870 24.06 -25.52 -11.79
CA ALA A 870 22.73 -25.09 -12.19
C ALA A 870 22.41 -25.25 -13.68
N LYS A 871 21.34 -25.98 -14.00
CA LYS A 871 20.75 -25.97 -15.35
C LYS A 871 19.72 -24.86 -15.49
N PHE A 872 20.18 -23.63 -15.71
CA PHE A 872 19.34 -22.41 -15.76
C PHE A 872 18.16 -22.48 -16.72
N VAL A 873 18.27 -23.11 -17.89
CA VAL A 873 17.17 -23.23 -18.87
C VAL A 873 15.89 -23.82 -18.24
N SER A 874 16.04 -24.67 -17.21
CA SER A 874 14.92 -25.32 -16.54
C SER A 874 14.32 -24.54 -15.37
N THR A 875 14.91 -23.40 -14.99
CA THR A 875 14.54 -22.67 -13.76
C THR A 875 13.47 -21.64 -14.01
N TYR A 876 12.76 -21.25 -12.95
CA TYR A 876 11.76 -20.20 -13.03
C TYR A 876 12.37 -18.83 -13.36
N ILE A 877 13.55 -18.51 -12.79
CA ILE A 877 14.21 -17.22 -12.99
C ILE A 877 14.65 -16.96 -14.45
N ALA A 878 14.92 -18.01 -15.23
CA ALA A 878 15.40 -17.88 -16.62
C ALA A 878 14.28 -17.93 -17.68
N ARG A 879 13.04 -18.23 -17.26
CA ARG A 879 11.86 -18.32 -18.13
C ARG A 879 11.13 -16.98 -18.18
N LYS A 880 10.25 -16.83 -19.19
CA LYS A 880 9.37 -15.65 -19.33
C LYS A 880 8.65 -15.36 -18.01
N GLY A 881 8.85 -14.16 -17.48
CA GLY A 881 8.27 -13.71 -16.20
C GLY A 881 9.22 -13.83 -15.01
N GLY A 882 10.38 -14.47 -15.18
CA GLY A 882 11.43 -14.54 -14.17
C GLY A 882 11.94 -13.16 -13.77
N LYS A 883 12.15 -12.24 -14.72
CA LYS A 883 12.54 -10.85 -14.44
C LYS A 883 11.50 -10.10 -13.62
N ASN A 884 10.21 -10.31 -13.92
CA ASN A 884 9.10 -9.71 -13.19
C ASN A 884 9.05 -10.21 -11.74
N ALA A 885 9.29 -11.50 -11.53
CA ALA A 885 9.35 -12.09 -10.20
C ALA A 885 10.58 -11.60 -9.42
N LEU A 886 11.72 -11.40 -10.08
CA LEU A 886 12.90 -10.78 -9.49
C LEU A 886 12.64 -9.32 -9.08
N ASN A 887 12.03 -8.50 -9.95
CA ASN A 887 11.61 -7.14 -9.62
C ASN A 887 10.73 -7.12 -8.35
N VAL A 888 9.78 -8.06 -8.30
CA VAL A 888 8.90 -8.24 -7.15
C VAL A 888 9.69 -8.62 -5.90
N ALA A 889 10.62 -9.57 -5.97
CA ALA A 889 11.41 -10.05 -4.83
C ALA A 889 12.29 -8.95 -4.23
N THR A 890 13.02 -8.22 -5.07
CA THR A 890 14.00 -7.23 -4.62
C THR A 890 13.34 -5.94 -4.09
N SER A 891 12.05 -5.72 -4.36
CA SER A 891 11.27 -4.56 -3.88
C SER A 891 10.46 -4.81 -2.60
N ARG A 892 10.63 -5.96 -1.93
CA ARG A 892 9.88 -6.34 -0.70
C ARG A 892 10.46 -5.77 0.59
N ALA A 893 11.74 -5.43 0.60
CA ALA A 893 12.44 -4.96 1.79
C ALA A 893 12.17 -3.47 2.05
N ARG A 894 11.78 -3.14 3.30
CA ARG A 894 11.66 -1.75 3.76
C ARG A 894 12.99 -1.21 4.29
N GLN A 895 13.73 -2.02 5.04
CA GLN A 895 14.95 -1.57 5.74
C GLN A 895 16.21 -2.32 5.33
N LYS A 896 16.17 -3.66 5.27
CA LYS A 896 17.36 -4.48 5.01
C LYS A 896 17.04 -5.72 4.17
N MET A 897 18.01 -6.11 3.35
CA MET A 897 18.01 -7.36 2.61
C MET A 897 19.27 -8.16 2.95
N ILE A 898 19.13 -9.46 3.21
CA ILE A 898 20.25 -10.39 3.40
C ILE A 898 20.14 -11.47 2.34
N ILE A 899 21.16 -11.66 1.51
CA ILE A 899 21.17 -12.59 0.39
C ILE A 899 22.18 -13.69 0.69
N CYS A 900 21.70 -14.93 0.76
CA CYS A 900 22.54 -16.12 0.74
C CYS A 900 22.63 -16.62 -0.70
N LYS A 901 23.85 -16.65 -1.25
CA LYS A 901 24.14 -17.15 -2.59
C LYS A 901 25.29 -18.17 -2.57
N SER A 902 25.30 -19.05 -3.58
CA SER A 902 26.40 -20.01 -3.83
C SER A 902 26.91 -19.91 -5.28
N ILE A 903 26.65 -18.78 -5.95
CA ILE A 903 27.00 -18.55 -7.36
C ILE A 903 27.48 -17.11 -7.58
N ASN A 904 28.44 -16.93 -8.49
CA ASN A 904 28.91 -15.62 -8.96
C ASN A 904 28.37 -15.30 -10.37
N ALA A 905 28.32 -14.01 -10.72
CA ALA A 905 27.75 -13.59 -12.00
C ALA A 905 28.48 -14.18 -13.22
N ASP A 906 29.81 -14.31 -13.14
CA ASP A 906 30.65 -14.87 -14.21
C ASP A 906 30.42 -16.36 -14.45
N GLU A 907 29.88 -17.07 -13.45
CA GLU A 907 29.53 -18.50 -13.54
C GLU A 907 28.19 -18.73 -14.25
N ILE A 908 27.39 -17.68 -14.45
CA ILE A 908 26.10 -17.74 -15.16
C ILE A 908 26.36 -17.66 -16.67
N GLN A 909 26.24 -18.81 -17.34
CA GLN A 909 26.34 -18.91 -18.81
C GLN A 909 24.97 -18.68 -19.45
N ASN A 910 24.81 -17.58 -20.18
CA ASN A 910 23.60 -17.32 -20.96
C ASN A 910 23.68 -18.00 -22.34
N THR A 911 23.33 -19.27 -22.39
CA THR A 911 23.33 -20.05 -23.64
C THR A 911 22.06 -19.85 -24.48
N SER A 912 21.01 -19.21 -23.92
CA SER A 912 19.68 -19.12 -24.54
C SER A 912 19.24 -17.70 -24.92
N ASN A 913 20.11 -16.68 -24.84
CA ASN A 913 19.78 -15.26 -25.06
C ASN A 913 18.50 -14.81 -24.33
N SER A 914 18.25 -15.34 -23.13
CA SER A 914 17.08 -14.97 -22.34
C SER A 914 17.31 -13.62 -21.67
N GLU A 915 16.44 -12.63 -21.94
CA GLU A 915 16.44 -11.33 -21.26
C GLU A 915 16.26 -11.51 -19.74
N ASP A 916 15.42 -12.46 -19.31
CA ASP A 916 15.18 -12.76 -17.90
C ASP A 916 16.46 -13.24 -17.19
N LEU A 917 17.26 -14.09 -17.86
CA LEU A 917 18.52 -14.59 -17.30
C LEU A 917 19.61 -13.50 -17.28
N GLU A 918 19.66 -12.61 -18.28
CA GLU A 918 20.58 -11.47 -18.27
C GLU A 918 20.29 -10.53 -17.09
N ILE A 919 19.02 -10.16 -16.87
CA ILE A 919 18.66 -9.29 -15.76
C ILE A 919 19.00 -9.95 -14.41
N PHE A 920 18.83 -11.28 -14.28
CA PHE A 920 19.27 -12.00 -13.09
C PHE A 920 20.79 -11.94 -12.91
N LYS A 921 21.56 -12.12 -13.99
CA LYS A 921 23.03 -11.98 -13.96
C LYS A 921 23.47 -10.57 -13.57
N GLU A 922 22.81 -9.55 -14.12
CA GLU A 922 23.06 -8.15 -13.76
C GLU A 922 22.69 -7.84 -12.30
N TRP A 923 21.67 -8.50 -11.76
CA TRP A 923 21.34 -8.39 -10.33
C TRP A 923 22.45 -8.98 -9.45
N ILE A 924 22.98 -10.16 -9.79
CA ILE A 924 24.12 -10.74 -9.05
C ILE A 924 25.34 -9.80 -9.13
N ASN A 925 25.63 -9.23 -10.30
CA ASN A 925 26.68 -8.21 -10.44
C ASN A 925 26.42 -6.97 -9.58
N PHE A 926 25.17 -6.52 -9.50
CA PHE A 926 24.79 -5.38 -8.66
C PHE A 926 25.02 -5.66 -7.16
N LEU A 927 24.78 -6.88 -6.70
CA LEU A 927 25.01 -7.28 -5.31
C LEU A 927 26.49 -7.21 -4.92
N ASP A 928 27.41 -7.39 -5.88
CA ASP A 928 28.85 -7.36 -5.65
C ASP A 928 29.45 -5.92 -5.73
N LEU A 929 28.63 -4.91 -6.05
CA LEU A 929 29.06 -3.50 -6.02
C LEU A 929 29.19 -2.95 -4.60
N ASP A 930 30.06 -1.96 -4.42
CA ASP A 930 30.11 -1.18 -3.19
C ASP A 930 28.82 -0.34 -2.99
N ILE A 931 28.52 0.00 -1.74
CA ILE A 931 27.28 0.68 -1.38
C ILE A 931 27.08 2.03 -2.10
N GLN A 932 28.14 2.79 -2.40
CA GLN A 932 28.02 4.07 -3.11
C GLN A 932 27.66 3.84 -4.58
N SER A 933 28.31 2.87 -5.22
CA SER A 933 27.95 2.42 -6.57
C SER A 933 26.50 1.91 -6.63
N GLN A 934 26.04 1.18 -5.61
CA GLN A 934 24.64 0.74 -5.53
C GLN A 934 23.66 1.91 -5.40
N ILE A 935 23.94 2.91 -4.55
CA ILE A 935 23.10 4.11 -4.37
C ILE A 935 22.96 4.91 -5.68
N HIS A 936 24.02 4.95 -6.49
CA HIS A 936 24.06 5.70 -7.75
C HIS A 936 23.69 4.86 -8.98
N TYR A 937 23.35 3.58 -8.81
CA TYR A 937 23.16 2.66 -9.92
C TYR A 937 22.04 3.07 -10.88
N SER A 938 20.98 3.73 -10.39
CA SER A 938 19.85 4.17 -11.21
C SER A 938 20.11 5.44 -12.02
N ARG A 939 21.24 6.14 -11.80
CA ARG A 939 21.53 7.37 -12.55
C ARG A 939 21.93 7.01 -13.98
N LYS A 940 21.15 7.47 -14.96
CA LYS A 940 21.51 7.35 -16.39
C LYS A 940 22.89 7.94 -16.61
N LYS A 941 23.78 7.21 -17.28
CA LYS A 941 25.09 7.76 -17.66
C LYS A 941 24.86 8.94 -18.61
N LYS A 942 25.75 9.95 -18.60
CA LYS A 942 25.65 11.09 -19.54
C LYS A 942 25.57 10.67 -21.01
N THR A 943 26.16 9.53 -21.35
CA THR A 943 26.15 8.92 -22.69
C THR A 943 24.79 8.29 -23.06
N GLU A 944 23.95 8.00 -22.07
CA GLU A 944 22.62 7.38 -22.22
C GLU A 944 21.49 8.43 -22.25
N LEU A 945 21.80 9.71 -21.99
CA LEU A 945 20.83 10.81 -22.02
C LEU A 945 20.61 11.34 -23.45
N SER A 946 19.36 11.59 -23.82
CA SER A 946 19.01 12.24 -25.08
C SER A 946 19.48 13.70 -25.14
N LEU A 947 19.59 14.27 -26.35
CA LEU A 947 19.97 15.68 -26.54
C LEU A 947 19.01 16.66 -25.82
N ALA A 948 17.71 16.34 -25.79
CA ALA A 948 16.72 17.15 -25.07
C ALA A 948 16.86 17.05 -23.54
N GLU A 949 17.12 15.85 -23.02
CA GLU A 949 17.42 15.65 -21.59
C GLU A 949 18.72 16.35 -21.19
N LEU A 950 19.77 16.28 -22.02
CA LEU A 950 21.02 16.98 -21.79
C LEU A 950 20.84 18.51 -21.74
N GLN A 951 19.93 19.07 -22.54
CA GLN A 951 19.58 20.50 -22.48
C GLN A 951 18.82 20.86 -21.21
N ASN A 952 17.95 19.97 -20.71
CA ASN A 952 17.21 20.19 -19.46
C ASN A 952 18.06 19.95 -18.20
N VAL A 953 19.05 19.05 -18.26
CA VAL A 953 19.99 18.75 -17.17
C VAL A 953 21.03 19.86 -17.00
N ARG A 954 21.33 20.62 -18.06
CA ARG A 954 22.21 21.79 -17.96
C ARG A 954 21.54 22.89 -17.15
N LYS A 955 21.88 22.95 -15.87
CA LYS A 955 21.61 24.11 -15.01
C LYS A 955 22.04 25.39 -15.72
N SER A 956 21.20 26.43 -15.65
CA SER A 956 21.48 27.71 -16.30
C SER A 956 22.75 28.33 -15.72
N ARG A 957 23.46 29.13 -16.52
CA ARG A 957 24.61 29.90 -16.02
C ARG A 957 24.20 30.78 -14.83
N PHE A 958 22.98 31.29 -14.85
CA PHE A 958 22.42 32.10 -13.78
C PHE A 958 22.27 31.32 -12.46
N PHE A 959 21.76 30.09 -12.51
CA PHE A 959 21.72 29.19 -11.36
C PHE A 959 23.13 28.89 -10.82
N THR A 960 24.08 28.59 -11.71
CA THR A 960 25.46 28.27 -11.30
C THR A 960 26.13 29.47 -10.61
N ASP A 961 25.96 30.68 -11.14
CA ASP A 961 26.44 31.91 -10.52
C ASP A 961 25.84 32.10 -9.11
N PHE A 962 24.52 31.87 -8.97
CA PHE A 962 23.82 31.98 -7.68
C PHE A 962 24.31 30.93 -6.67
N GLN A 963 24.48 29.69 -7.09
CA GLN A 963 25.00 28.60 -6.26
C GLN A 963 26.40 28.90 -5.75
N GLN A 964 27.30 29.38 -6.63
CA GLN A 964 28.66 29.74 -6.25
C GLN A 964 28.68 30.91 -5.26
N GLU A 965 27.91 31.97 -5.52
CA GLU A 965 27.81 33.12 -4.61
C GLU A 965 27.30 32.72 -3.22
N PHE A 966 26.29 31.83 -3.15
CA PHE A 966 25.77 31.34 -1.88
C PHE A 966 26.85 30.61 -1.08
N ILE A 967 27.61 29.73 -1.72
CA ILE A 967 28.66 28.93 -1.07
C ILE A 967 29.77 29.84 -0.54
N GLU A 968 30.28 30.75 -1.37
CA GLU A 968 31.36 31.66 -0.98
C GLU A 968 30.98 32.51 0.25
N GLU A 969 29.74 32.99 0.29
CA GLU A 969 29.22 33.78 1.42
C GLU A 969 28.92 32.89 2.65
N PHE A 970 28.39 31.69 2.45
CA PHE A 970 28.12 30.74 3.53
C PHE A 970 29.41 30.35 4.24
N SER A 971 30.45 29.96 3.50
CA SER A 971 31.75 29.58 4.05
C SER A 971 32.43 30.73 4.82
N LYS A 972 32.24 31.99 4.40
CA LYS A 972 32.73 33.16 5.16
C LYS A 972 32.05 33.34 6.50
N ASN A 973 30.73 33.13 6.56
CA ASN A 973 29.93 33.34 7.77
C ASN A 973 29.94 32.12 8.71
N PHE A 974 30.20 30.93 8.18
CA PHE A 974 30.07 29.64 8.85
C PHE A 974 31.24 28.70 8.49
N PRO A 975 32.49 29.05 8.86
CA PRO A 975 33.69 28.31 8.44
C PRO A 975 33.77 26.88 9.00
N ASP A 976 33.06 26.59 10.09
CA ASP A 976 33.06 25.27 10.73
C ASP A 976 32.24 24.21 9.98
N PHE A 977 31.48 24.60 8.95
CA PHE A 977 30.59 23.71 8.21
C PHE A 977 31.10 23.49 6.79
N GLU A 978 31.02 22.25 6.33
CA GLU A 978 31.39 21.86 4.96
C GLU A 978 30.17 21.96 4.05
N THR A 979 30.37 22.38 2.79
CA THR A 979 29.29 22.43 1.79
C THR A 979 29.63 21.52 0.61
N LYS A 980 28.62 20.80 0.11
CA LYS A 980 28.73 19.98 -1.12
C LYS A 980 27.63 20.37 -2.08
N THR A 981 27.96 20.54 -3.35
CA THR A 981 26.98 20.90 -4.39
C THR A 981 26.47 19.68 -5.12
N ASN A 982 25.23 19.76 -5.62
CA ASN A 982 24.59 18.69 -6.37
C ASN A 982 24.71 17.35 -5.64
N PHE A 983 24.50 17.40 -4.32
CA PHE A 983 24.74 16.28 -3.44
C PHE A 983 23.68 15.20 -3.67
N ALA A 984 24.15 14.04 -4.10
CA ALA A 984 23.31 12.93 -4.47
C ALA A 984 22.69 12.24 -3.25
N ILE A 985 21.37 12.08 -3.28
CA ILE A 985 20.61 11.31 -2.28
C ILE A 985 19.77 10.25 -2.99
N GLY A 986 20.44 9.24 -3.54
CA GLY A 986 19.84 8.26 -4.45
C GLY A 986 19.72 8.81 -5.87
N SER A 987 18.51 8.80 -6.42
CA SER A 987 18.21 9.35 -7.75
C SER A 987 18.02 10.88 -7.76
N GLU A 988 17.82 11.49 -6.58
CA GLU A 988 17.62 12.92 -6.44
C GLU A 988 18.91 13.65 -6.06
N GLU A 989 18.93 14.97 -6.25
CA GLU A 989 20.05 15.84 -5.95
C GLU A 989 19.61 17.04 -5.10
N ILE A 990 20.38 17.31 -4.06
CA ILE A 990 20.28 18.54 -3.28
C ILE A 990 21.20 19.59 -3.92
N ASP A 991 20.70 20.80 -4.14
CA ASP A 991 21.51 21.87 -4.75
C ASP A 991 22.75 22.19 -3.91
N VAL A 992 22.59 22.43 -2.61
CA VAL A 992 23.70 22.59 -1.67
C VAL A 992 23.40 21.84 -0.37
N ALA A 993 24.24 20.87 -0.03
CA ALA A 993 24.17 20.11 1.21
C ALA A 993 25.17 20.66 2.23
N ILE A 994 24.70 20.90 3.47
CA ILE A 994 25.50 21.47 4.55
C ILE A 994 25.84 20.38 5.58
N PHE A 995 27.12 20.24 5.88
CA PHE A 995 27.68 19.21 6.77
C PHE A 995 28.35 19.81 8.00
N ASP A 996 28.29 19.07 9.11
CA ASP A 996 29.06 19.30 10.34
C ASP A 996 29.79 18.00 10.68
N GLN A 997 31.13 18.01 10.68
CA GLN A 997 31.96 16.82 10.95
C GLN A 997 31.51 15.56 10.18
N SER A 998 31.30 15.68 8.86
CA SER A 998 30.80 14.63 7.96
C SER A 998 29.32 14.22 8.12
N GLN A 999 28.58 14.78 9.08
CA GLN A 999 27.13 14.57 9.20
C GLN A 999 26.34 15.63 8.44
N LEU A 1000 25.42 15.20 7.57
CA LEU A 1000 24.52 16.11 6.87
C LEU A 1000 23.56 16.78 7.87
N LEU A 1001 23.64 18.11 7.98
CA LEU A 1001 22.74 18.89 8.82
C LEU A 1001 21.43 19.20 8.13
N PHE A 1002 21.48 19.77 6.92
CA PHE A 1002 20.30 20.14 6.14
C PHE A 1002 20.61 20.32 4.65
N ALA A 1003 19.55 20.22 3.86
CA ALA A 1003 19.54 20.46 2.42
C ALA A 1003 19.12 21.91 2.13
N VAL A 1004 19.84 22.58 1.23
CA VAL A 1004 19.47 23.89 0.70
C VAL A 1004 19.09 23.72 -0.77
N TYR A 1005 17.87 24.15 -1.11
CA TYR A 1005 17.40 24.28 -2.48
C TYR A 1005 17.44 25.74 -2.90
N LEU A 1006 18.06 26.01 -4.05
CA LEU A 1006 18.27 27.35 -4.57
C LEU A 1006 17.27 27.59 -5.70
N ASP A 1007 16.23 28.38 -5.42
CA ASP A 1007 15.21 28.69 -6.40
C ASP A 1007 15.67 29.88 -7.26
N SER A 1008 16.11 29.58 -8.50
CA SER A 1008 16.54 30.59 -9.47
C SER A 1008 15.37 31.32 -10.14
N LEU A 1009 14.13 30.87 -9.92
CA LEU A 1009 12.88 31.45 -10.43
C LEU A 1009 12.74 31.38 -11.97
N GLU A 1010 13.47 30.47 -12.63
CA GLU A 1010 13.51 30.32 -14.10
C GLU A 1010 12.51 29.28 -14.64
N TYR A 1011 11.26 29.32 -14.17
CA TYR A 1011 10.21 28.38 -14.61
C TYR A 1011 9.69 28.73 -16.01
N LYS A 1012 9.72 27.79 -16.96
CA LYS A 1012 9.20 28.00 -18.34
C LYS A 1012 7.69 27.94 -18.40
N ASP A 1013 7.09 27.06 -17.59
CA ASP A 1013 5.65 26.85 -17.53
C ASP A 1013 5.17 26.49 -16.10
N PRO A 1014 3.86 26.56 -15.82
CA PRO A 1014 3.31 26.19 -14.51
C PRO A 1014 3.60 24.76 -14.06
N LYS A 1015 3.85 23.84 -14.99
CA LYS A 1015 4.11 22.43 -14.68
C LYS A 1015 5.53 22.23 -14.16
N GLU A 1016 6.51 22.94 -14.73
CA GLU A 1016 7.89 22.96 -14.24
C GLU A 1016 7.95 23.49 -12.80
N TYR A 1017 7.20 24.55 -12.50
CA TYR A 1017 7.04 25.09 -11.15
C TYR A 1017 6.50 24.04 -10.17
N ILE A 1018 5.41 23.34 -10.51
CA ILE A 1018 4.86 22.30 -9.62
C ILE A 1018 5.86 21.16 -9.41
N LYS A 1019 6.52 20.69 -10.48
CA LYS A 1019 7.50 19.62 -10.39
C LYS A 1019 8.69 19.95 -9.49
N TYR A 1020 9.16 21.20 -9.53
CA TYR A 1020 10.25 21.67 -8.65
C TYR A 1020 9.88 21.52 -7.17
N PHE A 1021 8.72 22.04 -6.76
CA PHE A 1021 8.28 21.94 -5.36
C PHE A 1021 7.85 20.52 -4.97
N ASP A 1022 7.35 19.71 -5.91
CA ASP A 1022 7.02 18.30 -5.68
C ASP A 1022 8.27 17.45 -5.40
N ALA A 1023 9.40 17.74 -6.06
CA ALA A 1023 10.69 17.11 -5.76
C ALA A 1023 11.21 17.49 -4.37
N ILE A 1024 11.07 18.76 -3.98
CA ILE A 1024 11.46 19.21 -2.64
C ILE A 1024 10.60 18.51 -1.57
N LYS A 1025 9.28 18.47 -1.77
CA LYS A 1025 8.35 17.79 -0.87
C LYS A 1025 8.70 16.31 -0.69
N PHE A 1026 9.09 15.61 -1.76
CA PHE A 1026 9.56 14.23 -1.68
C PHE A 1026 10.73 14.08 -0.70
N ILE A 1027 11.68 15.01 -0.72
CA ILE A 1027 12.86 15.01 0.16
C ILE A 1027 12.48 15.35 1.61
N GLU A 1028 11.53 16.26 1.82
CA GLU A 1028 10.97 16.52 3.16
C GLU A 1028 10.23 15.30 3.74
N GLU A 1029 9.48 14.56 2.93
CA GLU A 1029 8.81 13.32 3.35
C GLU A 1029 9.81 12.22 3.74
N LYS A 1030 10.97 12.19 3.08
CA LYS A 1030 12.15 11.41 3.46
C LYS A 1030 12.88 11.94 4.71
N LYS A 1031 12.28 12.92 5.40
CA LYS A 1031 12.68 13.49 6.69
C LYS A 1031 13.95 14.35 6.64
N TYR A 1032 14.40 14.75 5.45
CA TYR A 1032 15.51 15.70 5.35
C TYR A 1032 15.05 17.08 5.84
N PRO A 1033 15.85 17.77 6.66
CA PRO A 1033 15.61 19.17 6.95
C PRO A 1033 15.92 19.99 5.70
N VAL A 1034 14.92 20.69 5.18
CA VAL A 1034 15.04 21.49 3.95
C VAL A 1034 15.00 22.99 4.25
N PHE A 1035 15.82 23.74 3.53
CA PHE A 1035 15.76 25.19 3.45
C PHE A 1035 15.68 25.62 1.98
N ILE A 1036 14.59 26.29 1.61
CA ILE A 1036 14.41 26.83 0.25
C ILE A 1036 14.83 28.30 0.29
N LEU A 1037 15.68 28.71 -0.64
CA LEU A 1037 16.14 30.08 -0.77
C LEU A 1037 15.91 30.57 -2.20
N ASN A 1038 15.04 31.56 -2.38
CA ASN A 1038 14.86 32.17 -3.69
C ASN A 1038 15.88 33.28 -3.95
N PHE A 1039 16.22 33.45 -5.23
CA PHE A 1039 17.24 34.38 -5.68
C PHE A 1039 16.97 35.85 -5.29
N VAL A 1040 15.71 36.29 -5.36
CA VAL A 1040 15.34 37.68 -5.06
C VAL A 1040 15.54 37.99 -3.58
N GLU A 1041 15.06 37.13 -2.68
CA GLU A 1041 15.30 37.25 -1.24
C GLU A 1041 16.78 37.22 -0.91
N TRP A 1042 17.54 36.33 -1.56
CA TRP A 1042 18.98 36.26 -1.39
C TRP A 1042 19.66 37.59 -1.74
N LYS A 1043 19.30 38.23 -2.86
CA LYS A 1043 19.95 39.49 -3.27
C LYS A 1043 19.61 40.67 -2.37
N LEU A 1044 18.37 40.77 -1.91
CA LEU A 1044 17.89 41.93 -1.15
C LEU A 1044 18.09 41.80 0.36
N ASN A 1045 17.94 40.61 0.92
CA ASN A 1045 17.80 40.41 2.38
C ASN A 1045 18.88 39.51 3.01
N LYS A 1046 20.11 39.47 2.46
CA LYS A 1046 21.22 38.63 2.97
C LYS A 1046 21.38 38.69 4.50
N GLN A 1047 21.38 39.90 5.07
CA GLN A 1047 21.58 40.12 6.51
C GLN A 1047 20.45 39.55 7.39
N LYS A 1048 19.23 39.43 6.88
CA LYS A 1048 18.10 38.82 7.60
C LYS A 1048 18.05 37.30 7.44
N ILE A 1049 18.63 36.77 6.36
CA ILE A 1049 18.69 35.33 6.07
C ILE A 1049 19.69 34.63 6.99
N TRP A 1050 20.85 35.25 7.27
CA TRP A 1050 21.89 34.63 8.09
C TRP A 1050 21.48 34.29 9.52
N PRO A 1051 20.79 35.15 10.29
CA PRO A 1051 20.29 34.78 11.61
C PRO A 1051 19.30 33.61 11.56
N LYS A 1052 18.46 33.54 10.51
CA LYS A 1052 17.50 32.42 10.32
C LYS A 1052 18.23 31.11 10.04
N LEU A 1053 19.22 31.14 9.14
CA LEU A 1053 20.08 29.98 8.86
C LEU A 1053 20.87 29.59 10.11
N LYS A 1054 21.51 30.53 10.82
CA LYS A 1054 22.25 30.27 12.07
C LYS A 1054 21.37 29.64 13.15
N LYS A 1055 20.18 30.20 13.39
CA LYS A 1055 19.23 29.66 14.37
C LYS A 1055 18.80 28.24 14.00
N LYS A 1056 18.49 27.98 12.72
CA LYS A 1056 18.15 26.64 12.23
C LYS A 1056 19.33 25.67 12.32
N SER A 1057 20.53 26.05 11.88
CA SER A 1057 21.74 25.24 11.98
C SER A 1057 22.07 24.90 13.43
N LEU A 1058 21.96 25.85 14.37
CA LEU A 1058 22.17 25.62 15.80
C LEU A 1058 21.06 24.77 16.43
N LEU A 1059 19.80 24.98 16.05
CA LEU A 1059 18.67 24.16 16.49
C LEU A 1059 18.85 22.71 16.02
N TRP A 1060 19.23 22.50 14.76
CA TRP A 1060 19.46 21.18 14.18
C TRP A 1060 20.71 20.52 14.73
N LYS A 1061 21.80 21.27 14.96
CA LYS A 1061 22.98 20.81 15.70
C LYS A 1061 22.62 20.39 17.13
N LYS A 1062 21.80 21.18 17.84
CA LYS A 1062 21.24 20.81 19.14
C LYS A 1062 20.33 19.59 19.07
N MET A 1063 19.50 19.43 18.04
CA MET A 1063 18.66 18.24 17.82
C MET A 1063 19.47 16.99 17.49
N ILE A 1064 20.63 17.13 16.84
CA ILE A 1064 21.56 16.03 16.55
C ILE A 1064 22.31 15.62 17.82
N LEU A 1065 22.86 16.59 18.55
CA LEU A 1065 23.54 16.38 19.83
C LEU A 1065 22.57 15.85 20.90
N SER A 1066 21.35 16.38 20.94
CA SER A 1066 20.30 15.86 21.80
C SER A 1066 19.83 14.50 21.32
N LYS A 1067 19.90 14.14 20.02
CA LYS A 1067 19.57 12.78 19.55
C LYS A 1067 20.56 11.72 20.00
N ASN A 1068 21.85 12.06 20.04
CA ASN A 1068 22.85 11.21 20.69
C ASN A 1068 22.65 11.11 22.22
N GLN A 1069 21.79 11.95 22.81
CA GLN A 1069 21.32 11.88 24.20
C GLN A 1069 19.81 11.57 24.34
N LEU A 1070 19.06 11.34 23.25
CA LEU A 1070 17.60 11.06 23.23
C LEU A 1070 17.31 9.56 23.22
N TYR A 1071 18.32 8.72 23.40
CA TYR A 1071 18.12 7.39 23.96
C TYR A 1071 17.71 7.52 25.44
N ALA A 1072 16.48 8.00 25.71
CA ALA A 1072 15.83 7.96 27.04
C ALA A 1072 14.36 8.48 27.10
N LEU A 1073 13.63 8.71 25.98
CA LEU A 1073 12.20 9.07 26.06
C LEU A 1073 11.24 7.92 25.73
N ASP A 1074 11.64 6.98 24.86
CA ASP A 1074 10.79 5.83 24.50
C ASP A 1074 10.57 4.83 25.66
N ASP A 1075 11.38 4.93 26.71
CA ASP A 1075 11.24 4.13 27.94
C ASP A 1075 10.41 4.85 29.03
N LEU A 1076 10.00 6.12 28.82
CA LEU A 1076 9.26 6.89 29.83
C LEU A 1076 7.76 6.65 29.71
N VAL A 1077 7.17 6.11 30.77
CA VAL A 1077 5.74 5.87 30.91
C VAL A 1077 5.14 6.97 31.78
N ILE A 1078 4.00 7.50 31.33
CA ILE A 1078 3.22 8.49 32.07
C ILE A 1078 1.96 7.81 32.59
N GLY A 1079 1.81 7.78 33.91
CA GLY A 1079 0.58 7.36 34.59
C GLY A 1079 -0.19 8.57 35.08
N CYS A 1080 -1.49 8.62 34.82
CA CYS A 1080 -2.37 9.69 35.28
C CYS A 1080 -3.58 9.04 35.97
N ASP A 1081 -3.94 9.52 37.16
CA ASP A 1081 -5.11 9.04 37.90
C ASP A 1081 -5.75 10.18 38.70
N GLU A 1082 -7.02 10.02 39.04
CA GLU A 1082 -7.78 10.98 39.83
C GLU A 1082 -8.58 10.32 40.95
N VAL A 1083 -8.71 11.04 42.07
CA VAL A 1083 -9.58 10.66 43.18
C VAL A 1083 -10.52 11.80 43.53
N GLY A 1084 -11.76 11.42 43.87
CA GLY A 1084 -12.83 12.35 44.19
C GLY A 1084 -13.69 12.71 42.98
N VAL A 1085 -14.67 11.85 42.64
CA VAL A 1085 -15.97 12.28 42.10
C VAL A 1085 -17.03 11.19 42.31
N GLY A 1086 -18.15 11.56 42.93
CA GLY A 1086 -19.28 10.70 43.31
C GLY A 1086 -19.96 11.29 44.55
N GLU A 1087 -21.22 10.92 44.82
CA GLU A 1087 -22.15 11.57 45.77
C GLU A 1087 -21.69 11.71 47.25
N TYR A 1088 -20.45 11.32 47.59
CA TYR A 1088 -19.89 11.43 48.94
C TYR A 1088 -18.47 12.06 48.93
N PHE A 1089 -18.47 13.40 49.01
CA PHE A 1089 -17.49 14.35 49.59
C PHE A 1089 -15.97 14.02 49.64
N THR A 1090 -15.19 14.51 48.67
CA THR A 1090 -13.77 14.94 48.82
C THR A 1090 -13.39 15.94 47.70
N ASN A 1091 -12.26 16.64 47.84
CA ASN A 1091 -11.68 17.46 46.77
C ASN A 1091 -11.30 16.61 45.55
N LEU A 1092 -11.48 17.14 44.33
CA LEU A 1092 -11.01 16.47 43.12
C LEU A 1092 -9.49 16.60 43.04
N THR A 1093 -8.78 15.50 43.30
CA THR A 1093 -7.32 15.45 43.24
C THR A 1093 -6.87 14.66 42.03
N VAL A 1094 -6.00 15.27 41.23
CA VAL A 1094 -5.39 14.67 40.05
C VAL A 1094 -3.91 14.47 40.30
N CYS A 1095 -3.40 13.27 40.02
CA CYS A 1095 -1.99 12.92 40.12
C CYS A 1095 -1.46 12.44 38.77
N CYS A 1096 -0.27 12.90 38.40
CA CYS A 1096 0.48 12.39 37.26
C CYS A 1096 1.86 11.95 37.73
N ALA A 1097 2.30 10.79 37.23
CA ALA A 1097 3.59 10.22 37.51
C ALA A 1097 4.32 9.88 36.21
N VAL A 1098 5.64 10.03 36.21
CA VAL A 1098 6.55 9.75 35.11
C VAL A 1098 7.65 8.84 35.66
N PHE A 1099 7.86 7.72 34.99
CA PHE A 1099 8.88 6.74 35.36
C PHE A 1099 9.40 6.01 34.13
N ARG A 1100 10.54 5.31 34.25
CA ARG A 1100 11.05 4.47 33.17
C ARG A 1100 10.56 3.04 33.31
N GLU A 1101 9.98 2.47 32.25
CA GLU A 1101 9.41 1.12 32.26
C GLU A 1101 10.45 0.07 32.74
N LYS A 1102 11.69 0.20 32.29
CA LYS A 1102 12.81 -0.72 32.64
C LYS A 1102 13.25 -0.61 34.10
N GLU A 1103 13.04 0.53 34.76
CA GLU A 1103 13.44 0.74 36.17
C GLU A 1103 12.43 0.14 37.16
N ILE A 1104 11.23 -0.17 36.67
CA ILE A 1104 10.09 -0.68 37.43
C ILE A 1104 9.80 -2.17 37.15
N LYS A 1105 10.37 -2.78 36.09
CA LYS A 1105 10.19 -4.21 35.78
C LYS A 1105 10.59 -5.12 36.96
N ASN A 1106 9.58 -5.50 37.74
CA ASN A 1106 9.64 -6.46 38.83
C ASN A 1106 8.49 -7.47 38.61
N GLU A 1107 8.74 -8.75 38.82
CA GLU A 1107 7.78 -9.84 38.52
C GLU A 1107 6.43 -9.67 39.25
N LEU A 1108 6.43 -8.94 40.37
CA LEU A 1108 5.25 -8.58 41.16
C LEU A 1108 4.25 -7.64 40.45
N LEU A 1109 4.70 -6.80 39.51
CA LEU A 1109 3.84 -5.82 38.81
C LEU A 1109 3.13 -6.40 37.58
N ILE A 1110 3.63 -7.51 37.04
CA ILE A 1110 3.06 -8.23 35.89
C ILE A 1110 1.72 -8.90 36.24
N GLN A 1111 1.42 -9.05 37.54
CA GLN A 1111 0.22 -9.73 38.04
C GLN A 1111 -0.98 -8.80 38.32
N ILE A 1112 -0.84 -7.48 38.11
CA ILE A 1112 -1.90 -6.51 38.38
C ILE A 1112 -2.71 -6.28 37.10
N VAL A 1113 -3.90 -6.90 37.03
CA VAL A 1113 -4.81 -6.82 35.86
C VAL A 1113 -5.86 -5.71 36.04
N ASP A 1114 -6.22 -5.38 37.29
CA ASP A 1114 -7.16 -4.30 37.65
C ASP A 1114 -6.72 -3.65 38.98
N SER A 1115 -6.55 -2.32 38.97
CA SER A 1115 -6.13 -1.54 40.13
C SER A 1115 -7.16 -1.53 41.26
N LYS A 1116 -8.46 -1.76 40.96
CA LYS A 1116 -9.55 -1.78 41.94
C LYS A 1116 -9.54 -3.03 42.84
N LEU A 1117 -8.75 -4.04 42.51
CA LEU A 1117 -8.61 -5.28 43.27
C LEU A 1117 -7.41 -5.26 44.25
N LEU A 1118 -6.69 -4.14 44.33
CA LEU A 1118 -5.55 -3.97 45.23
C LEU A 1118 -6.02 -3.60 46.64
N THR A 1119 -5.58 -4.37 47.64
CA THR A 1119 -5.82 -4.06 49.06
C THR A 1119 -4.81 -3.04 49.58
N GLU A 1120 -5.16 -2.25 50.60
CA GLU A 1120 -4.25 -1.27 51.23
C GLU A 1120 -2.91 -1.88 51.63
N LYS A 1121 -2.93 -3.11 52.15
CA LYS A 1121 -1.72 -3.86 52.49
C LYS A 1121 -0.83 -4.13 51.26
N LYS A 1122 -1.42 -4.57 50.14
CA LYS A 1122 -0.67 -4.76 48.88
C LYS A 1122 -0.12 -3.45 48.32
N ILE A 1123 -0.84 -2.34 48.46
CA ILE A 1123 -0.38 -1.02 48.04
C ILE A 1123 0.84 -0.59 48.87
N SER A 1124 0.78 -0.78 50.20
CA SER A 1124 1.91 -0.52 51.11
C SER A 1124 3.13 -1.39 50.79
N ASP A 1125 2.91 -2.69 50.54
CA ASP A 1125 3.99 -3.62 50.19
C ASP A 1125 4.62 -3.25 48.84
N LEU A 1126 3.83 -2.84 47.83
CA LEU A 1126 4.30 -2.32 46.55
C LEU A 1126 5.09 -1.00 46.72
N PHE A 1127 4.63 -0.12 47.61
CA PHE A 1127 5.28 1.15 47.90
C PHE A 1127 6.72 0.95 48.42
N GLN A 1128 6.92 -0.03 49.32
CA GLN A 1128 8.25 -0.37 49.84
C GLN A 1128 9.20 -0.92 48.76
N VAL A 1129 8.66 -1.66 47.78
CA VAL A 1129 9.44 -2.26 46.69
C VAL A 1129 9.82 -1.24 45.61
N ILE A 1130 8.97 -0.26 45.34
CA ILE A 1130 9.12 0.68 44.23
C ILE A 1130 10.05 1.87 44.59
N ASN A 1131 10.19 2.20 45.88
CA ASN A 1131 11.01 3.31 46.40
C ASN A 1131 10.86 4.60 45.57
N ILE A 1132 9.65 5.17 45.61
CA ILE A 1132 9.16 6.25 44.74
C ILE A 1132 10.10 7.46 44.68
N ASP A 1133 10.76 7.82 45.78
CA ASP A 1133 11.57 9.04 45.88
C ASP A 1133 12.86 9.03 45.05
N GLN A 1134 13.28 7.89 44.50
CA GLN A 1134 14.45 7.81 43.61
C GLN A 1134 14.14 7.41 42.16
N LYS A 1135 12.94 6.89 41.86
CA LYS A 1135 12.64 6.29 40.53
C LYS A 1135 11.35 6.79 39.86
N ILE A 1136 10.40 7.36 40.61
CA ILE A 1136 9.13 7.86 40.07
C ILE A 1136 8.98 9.33 40.39
N LYS A 1137 9.01 10.16 39.35
CA LYS A 1137 8.71 11.59 39.49
C LYS A 1137 7.21 11.78 39.39
N HIS A 1138 6.60 12.43 40.36
CA HIS A 1138 5.16 12.60 40.39
C HIS A 1138 4.78 14.00 40.88
N LYS A 1139 3.60 14.45 40.49
CA LYS A 1139 2.99 15.70 40.91
C LYS A 1139 1.50 15.47 41.04
N PHE A 1140 0.89 16.16 41.99
CA PHE A 1140 -0.56 16.18 42.12
C PHE A 1140 -1.04 17.61 42.33
N THR A 1141 -2.30 17.84 41.98
CA THR A 1141 -3.03 19.07 42.31
C THR A 1141 -4.40 18.68 42.82
N SER A 1142 -4.94 19.46 43.75
CA SER A 1142 -6.29 19.30 44.26
C SER A 1142 -7.11 20.53 43.91
N LEU A 1143 -8.35 20.31 43.45
CA LEU A 1143 -9.34 21.35 43.24
C LEU A 1143 -10.39 21.24 44.35
N GLU A 1144 -10.55 22.30 45.12
CA GLU A 1144 -11.55 22.33 46.19
C GLU A 1144 -12.97 22.26 45.63
N MET A 1145 -13.86 21.62 46.37
CA MET A 1145 -15.25 21.40 45.92
C MET A 1145 -15.98 22.71 45.61
N ASN A 1146 -15.71 23.78 46.37
CA ASN A 1146 -16.31 25.09 46.14
C ASN A 1146 -15.89 25.70 44.79
N GLU A 1147 -14.65 25.47 44.35
CA GLU A 1147 -14.16 25.93 43.04
C GLU A 1147 -14.67 25.03 41.92
N TYR A 1148 -14.71 23.71 42.15
CA TYR A 1148 -15.29 22.76 41.21
C TYR A 1148 -16.75 23.11 40.88
N ASN A 1149 -17.58 23.35 41.90
CA ASN A 1149 -18.98 23.73 41.71
C ASN A 1149 -19.13 25.05 40.95
N LYS A 1150 -18.28 26.06 41.24
CA LYS A 1150 -18.26 27.31 40.48
C LYS A 1150 -17.91 27.11 39.00
N LEU A 1151 -17.01 26.18 38.67
CA LEU A 1151 -16.67 25.88 37.27
C LEU A 1151 -17.82 25.18 36.54
N ILE A 1152 -18.55 24.29 37.23
CA ILE A 1152 -19.77 23.67 36.70
C ILE A 1152 -20.85 24.75 36.44
N GLU A 1153 -21.07 25.66 37.40
CA GLU A 1153 -22.01 26.78 37.26
C GLU A 1153 -21.63 27.71 36.09
N ASN A 1154 -20.34 27.87 35.80
CA ASN A 1154 -19.82 28.63 34.66
C ASN A 1154 -19.86 27.86 33.32
N GLY A 1155 -20.51 26.69 33.27
CA GLY A 1155 -20.80 25.95 32.03
C GLY A 1155 -19.73 24.94 31.60
N LEU A 1156 -18.72 24.66 32.43
CA LEU A 1156 -17.80 23.55 32.19
C LEU A 1156 -18.41 22.24 32.68
N ASN A 1157 -18.18 21.14 31.98
CA ASN A 1157 -18.55 19.81 32.47
C ASN A 1157 -17.39 19.15 33.24
N SER A 1158 -17.70 18.08 33.97
CA SER A 1158 -16.74 17.34 34.79
C SER A 1158 -15.51 16.86 34.01
N HIS A 1159 -15.69 16.41 32.77
CA HIS A 1159 -14.59 15.96 31.91
C HIS A 1159 -13.66 17.10 31.50
N GLN A 1160 -14.20 18.29 31.22
CA GLN A 1160 -13.41 19.48 30.90
C GLN A 1160 -12.59 19.94 32.09
N ILE A 1161 -13.18 19.95 33.29
CA ILE A 1161 -12.49 20.32 34.53
C ILE A 1161 -11.36 19.34 34.84
N LYS A 1162 -11.62 18.03 34.73
CA LYS A 1162 -10.58 16.99 34.86
C LYS A 1162 -9.45 17.17 33.86
N SER A 1163 -9.77 17.39 32.59
CA SER A 1163 -8.77 17.56 31.53
C SER A 1163 -7.87 18.77 31.79
N LEU A 1164 -8.43 19.89 32.26
CA LEU A 1164 -7.66 21.07 32.65
C LEU A 1164 -6.71 20.80 33.82
N LEU A 1165 -7.17 20.05 34.83
CA LEU A 1165 -6.33 19.65 35.97
C LEU A 1165 -5.20 18.71 35.54
N TYR A 1166 -5.47 17.69 34.72
CA TYR A 1166 -4.42 16.83 34.15
C TYR A 1166 -3.38 17.62 33.37
N PHE A 1167 -3.84 18.54 32.51
CA PHE A 1167 -2.95 19.36 31.69
C PHE A 1167 -2.04 20.24 32.54
N ARG A 1168 -2.60 20.85 33.59
CA ARG A 1168 -1.84 21.66 34.55
C ARG A 1168 -0.77 20.84 35.26
N VAL A 1169 -1.12 19.66 35.77
CA VAL A 1169 -0.20 18.78 36.50
C VAL A 1169 0.91 18.26 35.58
N LEU A 1170 0.57 17.85 34.35
CA LEU A 1170 1.56 17.40 33.37
C LEU A 1170 2.53 18.51 32.98
N ASN A 1171 2.02 19.73 32.76
CA ASN A 1171 2.88 20.85 32.38
C ASN A 1171 3.86 21.23 33.50
N ASP A 1172 3.38 21.25 34.75
CA ASP A 1172 4.24 21.43 35.94
C ASP A 1172 5.31 20.34 36.06
N LEU A 1173 4.93 19.08 35.81
CA LEU A 1173 5.84 17.93 35.88
C LEU A 1173 6.91 18.01 34.78
N ILE A 1174 6.55 18.46 33.57
CA ILE A 1174 7.46 18.65 32.44
C ILE A 1174 8.41 19.83 32.68
N LEU A 1175 7.92 20.97 33.16
CA LEU A 1175 8.76 22.14 33.45
C LEU A 1175 9.83 21.85 34.51
N ASN A 1176 9.50 21.03 35.52
CA ASN A 1176 10.49 20.58 36.50
C ASN A 1176 11.51 19.58 35.91
N LEU A 1177 11.11 18.76 34.93
CA LEU A 1177 12.04 17.89 34.20
C LEU A 1177 12.98 18.67 33.27
N GLU A 1178 12.54 19.80 32.72
CA GLU A 1178 13.36 20.70 31.90
C GLU A 1178 14.38 21.49 32.74
N ASN A 1179 14.00 21.95 33.94
CA ASN A 1179 14.88 22.72 34.82
C ASN A 1179 16.03 21.92 35.46
N GLU A 1180 15.93 20.59 35.57
CA GLU A 1180 17.04 19.74 36.01
C GLU A 1180 18.06 19.42 34.90
N LYS A 1181 17.76 19.78 33.64
CA LYS A 1181 18.63 19.57 32.47
C LYS A 1181 19.27 20.87 31.94
N ILE A 1182 18.99 22.02 32.54
CA ILE A 1182 19.68 23.30 32.36
C ILE A 1182 20.69 23.43 33.49
#